data_AF-A0A089JWA2-F1
#
_entry.id   AF-A0A089JWA2-F1
#
_cell.length_a   1.000
_cell.length_b   1.000
_cell.length_c   1.000
_cell.angle_alpha   90.00
_cell.angle_beta   90.00
_cell.angle_gamma   90.00
#
_symmetry.space_group_name_H-M   'P 1'
#
loop_
_entity.id
_entity.type
_entity.pdbx_description
1 polymer ?
#
loop_
_entity_poly.entity_id
_entity_poly.type
_entity_poly.pdbx_seq_one_letter_code
_entity_poly.pdbx_strand_id
1 'polypeptide(L)'
;MRIILATLNAKYIHTSLAIRLLKAYSEHEFEDILLAEYTIKDPVMNIVSDLFQKQPDVIGFSCYIWNIEETVKLVSILKQVMPEVKIVLGGPEVSYEPLYWMKREAGIDFVVNGDGEETFHHLLQEIRDEHKYHFVYGAAYRKGEDLIVNPPRPKSDLNTLPTPHRFAEDLPELSKRIVYFETSRGCPFNCQFCLSSIEVGVRYYDIERVKSDLLYLIEGGAKVIKFLDRTFNINRNYAMEMFQFLIDNHQGCVFQFEITADIMRPEVLDFLAQNAPPGVFRFEIGVQSTNDETNELVKRRQNFTKLSRTVMKIKASGNIDQHLDLIAGLPMEDYSTFRKTFNDVFAMEPEELQLGFLKMLRGTGLRAQAAKYDYTYMEHAPYEILSSHVMPFSDIIRLKRLEDVLEKYWNSHRLDHSVKYLIRHVFPSPFDFFQEFGDYWEARGWQKIGHQLEDLFTRLHDFLTDRGTASMEIITGLMKLDYFLGHKYKPRKIWWDDVLDKSEWAKYLKQIAEQPERISAKLAEAGLSERELQKYIVLDVLPFVLAPVLDSISGLRFDGLAGAEGEAAENATVAVAGYEGSDKAEGGMSGSLTTAGTAATVAPAALLQAAVAVAGDTVPAVADAHPGSSGGSTLLIVLYQQDESQRAQYYALPI
;
A
#
# COMPACT_ATOMS: atom_id res chain seq x y z
N MET A 1 -1.14 -37.89 17.35
CA MET A 1 -0.54 -37.19 16.20
C MET A 1 -0.46 -35.72 16.57
N ARG A 2 0.74 -35.15 16.69
CA ARG A 2 0.97 -33.72 16.97
C ARG A 2 1.15 -32.95 15.67
N ILE A 3 0.37 -31.88 15.53
CA ILE A 3 0.34 -31.05 14.33
C ILE A 3 0.82 -29.65 14.69
N ILE A 4 1.78 -29.12 13.92
CA ILE A 4 2.18 -27.71 14.02
C ILE A 4 1.73 -27.00 12.76
N LEU A 5 0.95 -25.94 12.92
CA LEU A 5 0.61 -25.01 11.84
C LEU A 5 1.50 -23.78 11.96
N ALA A 6 2.41 -23.63 11.00
CA ALA A 6 3.48 -22.66 11.01
C ALA A 6 3.38 -21.63 9.88
N THR A 7 3.94 -20.45 10.11
CA THR A 7 4.08 -19.40 9.09
C THR A 7 5.28 -18.51 9.42
N LEU A 8 5.79 -17.84 8.40
CA LEU A 8 6.77 -16.76 8.55
C LEU A 8 6.12 -15.45 8.08
N ASN A 9 5.82 -14.58 9.02
CA ASN A 9 5.23 -13.26 8.79
C ASN A 9 6.31 -12.23 8.38
N ALA A 10 5.92 -11.15 7.72
CA ALA A 10 6.87 -10.08 7.36
C ALA A 10 7.45 -9.37 8.61
N LYS A 11 6.64 -9.22 9.65
CA LYS A 11 6.97 -8.62 10.95
C LYS A 11 6.10 -9.27 12.04
N TYR A 12 6.55 -9.18 13.31
CA TYR A 12 5.85 -9.73 14.47
C TYR A 12 4.41 -9.22 14.64
N ILE A 13 4.15 -7.97 14.26
CA ILE A 13 2.83 -7.34 14.43
C ILE A 13 1.73 -8.01 13.60
N HIS A 14 2.06 -8.82 12.59
CA HIS A 14 1.06 -9.46 11.74
C HIS A 14 0.63 -10.81 12.33
N THR A 15 -0.66 -11.05 12.42
CA THR A 15 -1.24 -12.38 12.70
C THR A 15 -1.52 -13.13 11.39
N SER A 16 -1.47 -14.47 11.42
CA SER A 16 -1.86 -15.30 10.29
C SER A 16 -3.25 -15.89 10.49
N LEU A 17 -4.20 -15.41 9.67
CA LEU A 17 -5.55 -15.94 9.63
C LEU A 17 -5.60 -17.37 9.06
N ALA A 18 -4.75 -17.67 8.08
CA ALA A 18 -4.75 -18.96 7.38
C ALA A 18 -4.54 -20.15 8.32
N ILE A 19 -3.54 -20.09 9.21
CA ILE A 19 -3.28 -21.18 10.16
C ILE A 19 -4.37 -21.30 11.24
N ARG A 20 -5.01 -20.18 11.59
CA ARG A 20 -6.14 -20.14 12.54
C ARG A 20 -7.39 -20.78 11.96
N LEU A 21 -7.67 -20.55 10.66
CA LEU A 21 -8.73 -21.24 9.92
C LEU A 21 -8.53 -22.75 9.91
N LEU A 22 -7.31 -23.22 9.62
CA LEU A 22 -6.99 -24.65 9.60
C LEU A 22 -7.14 -25.30 10.99
N LYS A 23 -6.68 -24.61 12.06
CA LYS A 23 -6.86 -25.06 13.44
C LYS A 23 -8.34 -25.13 13.81
N ALA A 24 -9.09 -24.04 13.61
CA ALA A 24 -10.51 -23.97 13.94
C ALA A 24 -11.30 -25.10 13.26
N TYR A 25 -11.00 -25.36 11.99
CA TYR A 25 -11.67 -26.43 11.25
C TYR A 25 -11.31 -27.84 11.76
N SER A 26 -10.08 -28.07 12.20
CA SER A 26 -9.58 -29.42 12.48
C SER A 26 -9.58 -29.81 13.97
N GLU A 27 -9.68 -28.85 14.88
CA GLU A 27 -9.50 -29.08 16.33
C GLU A 27 -10.59 -29.95 16.98
N HIS A 28 -11.74 -30.13 16.33
CA HIS A 28 -12.80 -31.01 16.80
C HIS A 28 -12.44 -32.51 16.73
N GLU A 29 -11.46 -32.88 15.90
CA GLU A 29 -10.98 -34.26 15.76
C GLU A 29 -9.50 -34.41 16.15
N PHE A 30 -8.69 -33.38 15.93
CA PHE A 30 -7.27 -33.38 16.26
C PHE A 30 -6.97 -32.41 17.41
N GLU A 31 -6.84 -32.93 18.63
CA GLU A 31 -6.71 -32.12 19.86
C GLU A 31 -5.32 -31.47 20.05
N ASP A 32 -4.25 -32.01 19.44
CA ASP A 32 -2.87 -31.52 19.60
C ASP A 32 -2.41 -30.72 18.35
N ILE A 33 -3.11 -29.60 18.08
CA ILE A 33 -2.75 -28.61 17.06
C ILE A 33 -2.14 -27.37 17.71
N LEU A 34 -0.87 -27.10 17.40
CA LEU A 34 -0.14 -25.93 17.89
C LEU A 34 0.06 -24.91 16.76
N LEU A 35 -0.14 -23.63 17.07
CA LEU A 35 0.21 -22.53 16.17
C LEU A 35 1.66 -22.09 16.42
N ALA A 36 2.40 -21.84 15.35
CA ALA A 36 3.77 -21.35 15.41
C ALA A 36 4.00 -20.21 14.41
N GLU A 37 4.03 -18.97 14.91
CA GLU A 37 4.24 -17.78 14.08
C GLU A 37 5.66 -17.23 14.27
N TYR A 38 6.42 -17.24 13.19
CA TYR A 38 7.76 -16.66 13.10
C TYR A 38 7.74 -15.46 12.17
N THR A 39 8.91 -14.84 11.98
CA THR A 39 9.13 -13.81 10.98
C THR A 39 10.20 -14.23 9.98
N ILE A 40 10.18 -13.64 8.78
CA ILE A 40 11.22 -13.85 7.76
C ILE A 40 12.62 -13.35 8.19
N LYS A 41 12.71 -12.64 9.33
CA LYS A 41 13.96 -12.14 9.90
C LYS A 41 14.51 -13.05 11.00
N ASP A 42 13.71 -14.00 11.49
CA ASP A 42 14.16 -14.91 12.53
C ASP A 42 15.22 -15.86 11.98
N PRO A 43 16.32 -16.11 12.72
CA PRO A 43 17.34 -17.04 12.28
C PRO A 43 16.76 -18.43 12.03
N VAL A 44 17.00 -19.00 10.84
CA VAL A 44 16.44 -20.29 10.43
C VAL A 44 16.68 -21.41 11.46
N MET A 45 17.85 -21.45 12.08
CA MET A 45 18.17 -22.47 13.08
C MET A 45 17.38 -22.32 14.40
N ASN A 46 16.96 -21.11 14.75
CA ASN A 46 16.08 -20.91 15.90
C ASN A 46 14.70 -21.49 15.63
N ILE A 47 14.18 -21.28 14.40
CA ILE A 47 12.91 -21.85 13.95
C ILE A 47 13.00 -23.38 13.93
N VAL A 48 14.07 -23.94 13.34
CA VAL A 48 14.30 -25.39 13.33
C VAL A 48 14.36 -25.96 14.73
N SER A 49 15.11 -25.35 15.64
CA SER A 49 15.25 -25.81 17.03
C SER A 49 13.90 -25.81 17.75
N ASP A 50 13.13 -24.74 17.59
CA ASP A 50 11.82 -24.60 18.22
C ASP A 50 10.81 -25.63 17.69
N LEU A 51 10.76 -25.85 16.38
CA LEU A 51 9.93 -26.89 15.76
C LEU A 51 10.37 -28.30 16.16
N PHE A 52 11.67 -28.57 16.20
CA PHE A 52 12.22 -29.87 16.62
C PHE A 52 11.85 -30.21 18.07
N GLN A 53 11.96 -29.25 18.99
CA GLN A 53 11.64 -29.45 20.40
C GLN A 53 10.15 -29.77 20.63
N LYS A 54 9.27 -29.28 19.76
CA LYS A 54 7.84 -29.60 19.81
C LYS A 54 7.54 -31.05 19.39
N GLN A 55 8.46 -31.76 18.74
CA GLN A 55 8.30 -33.15 18.28
C GLN A 55 7.03 -33.37 17.43
N PRO A 56 6.87 -32.65 16.31
CA PRO A 56 5.70 -32.79 15.44
C PRO A 56 5.72 -34.08 14.63
N ASP A 57 4.53 -34.64 14.39
CA ASP A 57 4.31 -35.64 13.35
C ASP A 57 4.04 -34.97 11.99
N VAL A 58 3.36 -33.81 12.02
CA VAL A 58 3.00 -33.02 10.84
C VAL A 58 3.35 -31.55 11.06
N ILE A 59 3.97 -30.91 10.07
CA ILE A 59 4.15 -29.45 10.02
C ILE A 59 3.47 -28.91 8.76
N GLY A 60 2.48 -28.06 8.94
CA GLY A 60 1.80 -27.34 7.87
C GLY A 60 2.30 -25.91 7.76
N PHE A 61 2.83 -25.50 6.61
CA PHE A 61 3.29 -24.12 6.37
C PHE A 61 2.32 -23.32 5.50
N SER A 62 1.91 -22.15 5.97
CA SER A 62 1.22 -21.16 5.14
C SER A 62 2.23 -20.34 4.33
N CYS A 63 2.16 -20.49 3.01
CA CYS A 63 3.15 -20.03 2.04
C CYS A 63 2.61 -18.85 1.22
N TYR A 64 3.35 -17.76 1.25
CA TYR A 64 3.10 -16.52 0.54
C TYR A 64 4.36 -16.09 -0.22
N ILE A 65 4.19 -15.17 -1.16
CA ILE A 65 5.27 -14.60 -1.95
C ILE A 65 6.45 -14.08 -1.10
N TRP A 66 6.19 -13.50 0.07
CA TRP A 66 7.25 -12.94 0.92
C TRP A 66 7.99 -13.97 1.77
N ASN A 67 7.48 -15.20 1.93
CA ASN A 67 8.06 -16.18 2.86
C ASN A 67 8.51 -17.50 2.22
N ILE A 68 8.10 -17.80 0.99
CA ILE A 68 8.33 -19.11 0.38
C ILE A 68 9.81 -19.50 0.27
N GLU A 69 10.69 -18.53 0.00
CA GLU A 69 12.13 -18.79 -0.11
C GLU A 69 12.75 -19.20 1.23
N GLU A 70 12.30 -18.61 2.34
CA GLU A 70 12.75 -19.00 3.68
C GLU A 70 12.09 -20.30 4.14
N THR A 71 10.81 -20.52 3.79
CA THR A 71 10.11 -21.78 4.07
C THR A 71 10.78 -22.97 3.37
N VAL A 72 11.17 -22.85 2.10
CA VAL A 72 11.87 -23.93 1.38
C VAL A 72 13.20 -24.29 2.05
N LYS A 73 14.00 -23.29 2.46
CA LYS A 73 15.24 -23.52 3.22
C LYS A 73 14.96 -24.24 4.54
N LEU A 74 13.91 -23.83 5.24
CA LEU A 74 13.49 -24.44 6.50
C LEU A 74 13.08 -25.90 6.30
N VAL A 75 12.28 -26.21 5.29
CA VAL A 75 11.87 -27.58 4.94
C VAL A 75 13.08 -28.48 4.67
N SER A 76 14.05 -28.00 3.89
CA SER A 76 15.28 -28.73 3.59
C SER A 76 16.05 -29.11 4.87
N ILE A 77 16.11 -28.23 5.87
CA ILE A 77 16.84 -28.49 7.12
C ILE A 77 16.01 -29.40 8.03
N LEU A 78 14.71 -29.14 8.16
CA LEU A 78 13.81 -29.94 8.99
C LEU A 78 13.83 -31.41 8.58
N LYS A 79 13.83 -31.71 7.27
CA LYS A 79 13.91 -33.09 6.78
C LYS A 79 15.23 -33.80 7.06
N GLN A 80 16.32 -33.07 7.28
CA GLN A 80 17.59 -33.68 7.70
C GLN A 80 17.57 -34.08 9.17
N VAL A 81 16.91 -33.29 10.04
CA VAL A 81 16.88 -33.53 11.49
C VAL A 81 15.65 -34.32 11.95
N MET A 82 14.57 -34.32 11.17
CA MET A 82 13.31 -35.04 11.38
C MET A 82 12.87 -35.70 10.06
N PRO A 83 13.53 -36.78 9.60
CA PRO A 83 13.25 -37.38 8.29
C PRO A 83 11.80 -37.87 8.14
N GLU A 84 11.18 -38.29 9.25
CA GLU A 84 9.83 -38.87 9.25
C GLU A 84 8.69 -37.84 9.29
N VAL A 85 8.97 -36.59 9.69
CA VAL A 85 7.93 -35.55 9.83
C VAL A 85 7.24 -35.30 8.49
N LYS A 86 5.91 -35.23 8.46
CA LYS A 86 5.18 -34.88 7.24
C LYS A 86 5.15 -33.37 7.07
N ILE A 87 5.61 -32.89 5.91
CA ILE A 87 5.62 -31.48 5.54
C ILE A 87 4.49 -31.22 4.56
N VAL A 88 3.57 -30.33 4.96
CA VAL A 88 2.46 -29.86 4.14
C VAL A 88 2.68 -28.39 3.84
N LEU A 89 2.66 -27.99 2.57
CA LEU A 89 2.60 -26.58 2.18
C LEU A 89 1.17 -26.23 1.77
N GLY A 90 0.71 -25.02 2.08
CA GLY A 90 -0.54 -24.49 1.58
C GLY A 90 -0.47 -22.98 1.43
N GLY A 91 -1.45 -22.38 0.76
CA GLY A 91 -1.50 -20.92 0.55
C GLY A 91 -1.31 -20.52 -0.92
N PRO A 92 -1.49 -19.22 -1.22
CA PRO A 92 -1.61 -18.73 -2.59
C PRO A 92 -0.36 -18.98 -3.46
N GLU A 93 0.82 -19.02 -2.85
CA GLU A 93 2.09 -19.17 -3.56
C GLU A 93 2.29 -20.57 -4.16
N VAL A 94 1.78 -21.59 -3.47
CA VAL A 94 1.98 -23.00 -3.84
C VAL A 94 0.79 -23.60 -4.59
N SER A 95 -0.37 -22.93 -4.54
CA SER A 95 -1.66 -23.46 -5.02
C SER A 95 -1.76 -23.66 -6.54
N TYR A 96 -1.07 -22.84 -7.35
CA TYR A 96 -1.23 -22.85 -8.81
C TYR A 96 -0.21 -23.72 -9.55
N GLU A 97 0.94 -23.99 -8.95
CA GLU A 97 2.02 -24.80 -9.53
C GLU A 97 2.57 -25.80 -8.50
N PRO A 98 1.72 -26.68 -7.91
CA PRO A 98 2.15 -27.56 -6.80
C PRO A 98 3.30 -28.50 -7.21
N LEU A 99 3.29 -29.00 -8.45
CA LEU A 99 4.35 -29.86 -8.97
C LEU A 99 5.69 -29.15 -9.09
N TYR A 100 5.71 -27.84 -9.37
CA TYR A 100 6.95 -27.08 -9.41
C TYR A 100 7.61 -27.07 -8.03
N TRP A 101 6.83 -26.79 -6.99
CA TRP A 101 7.33 -26.73 -5.61
C TRP A 101 7.82 -28.07 -5.10
N MET A 102 7.05 -29.13 -5.32
CA MET A 102 7.46 -30.49 -4.90
C MET A 102 8.67 -31.04 -5.67
N LYS A 103 8.95 -30.54 -6.88
CA LYS A 103 10.19 -30.83 -7.61
C LYS A 103 11.36 -30.01 -7.10
N ARG A 104 11.12 -28.73 -6.79
CA ARG A 104 12.13 -27.80 -6.28
C ARG A 104 12.66 -28.22 -4.92
N GLU A 105 11.81 -28.73 -4.05
CA GLU A 105 12.16 -29.18 -2.71
C GLU A 105 11.59 -30.58 -2.45
N ALA A 106 12.48 -31.57 -2.39
CA ALA A 106 12.11 -32.98 -2.22
C ALA A 106 11.48 -33.27 -0.85
N GLY A 107 11.80 -32.44 0.15
CA GLY A 107 11.28 -32.51 1.50
C GLY A 107 9.80 -32.17 1.65
N ILE A 108 9.14 -31.67 0.60
CA ILE A 108 7.69 -31.43 0.61
C ILE A 108 6.97 -32.75 0.33
N ASP A 109 6.15 -33.21 1.29
CA ASP A 109 5.34 -34.42 1.15
C ASP A 109 3.99 -34.12 0.50
N PHE A 110 3.39 -32.98 0.84
CA PHE A 110 2.06 -32.58 0.39
C PHE A 110 1.96 -31.09 0.07
N VAL A 111 1.10 -30.74 -0.89
CA VAL A 111 0.64 -29.36 -1.14
C VAL A 111 -0.88 -29.33 -1.11
N VAL A 112 -1.45 -28.42 -0.32
CA VAL A 112 -2.90 -28.14 -0.25
C VAL A 112 -3.21 -26.89 -1.08
N ASN A 113 -4.09 -27.04 -2.06
CA ASN A 113 -4.45 -26.00 -3.02
C ASN A 113 -5.86 -25.44 -2.75
N GLY A 114 -6.03 -24.12 -2.91
CA GLY A 114 -7.33 -23.45 -2.78
C GLY A 114 -7.78 -23.24 -1.33
N ASP A 115 -9.09 -23.42 -1.07
CA ASP A 115 -9.63 -23.40 0.30
C ASP A 115 -9.09 -24.62 1.06
N GLY A 116 -8.27 -24.35 2.09
CA GLY A 116 -7.42 -25.36 2.71
C GLY A 116 -8.08 -26.17 3.81
N GLU A 117 -9.17 -25.68 4.40
CA GLU A 117 -9.77 -26.19 5.64
C GLU A 117 -10.19 -27.66 5.53
N GLU A 118 -11.11 -27.97 4.60
CA GLU A 118 -11.60 -29.33 4.37
C GLU A 118 -10.51 -30.25 3.83
N THR A 119 -9.67 -29.73 2.92
CA THR A 119 -8.62 -30.51 2.25
C THR A 119 -7.54 -30.92 3.23
N PHE A 120 -7.09 -30.00 4.07
CA PHE A 120 -6.09 -30.25 5.09
C PHE A 120 -6.61 -31.23 6.14
N HIS A 121 -7.84 -31.05 6.60
CA HIS A 121 -8.45 -31.98 7.56
C HIS A 121 -8.56 -33.41 7.00
N HIS A 122 -9.06 -33.56 5.77
CA HIS A 122 -9.11 -34.87 5.10
C HIS A 122 -7.71 -35.46 4.90
N LEU A 123 -6.71 -34.62 4.59
CA LEU A 123 -5.32 -35.06 4.52
C LEU A 123 -4.81 -35.58 5.86
N LEU A 124 -5.12 -34.90 6.97
CA LEU A 124 -4.71 -35.34 8.31
C LEU A 124 -5.34 -36.69 8.69
N GLN A 125 -6.60 -36.93 8.32
CA GLN A 125 -7.26 -38.23 8.51
C GLN A 125 -6.49 -39.32 7.77
N GLU A 126 -6.16 -39.09 6.50
CA GLU A 126 -5.42 -40.07 5.70
C GLU A 126 -3.96 -40.25 6.14
N ILE A 127 -3.32 -39.23 6.73
CA ILE A 127 -1.99 -39.37 7.34
C ILE A 127 -2.06 -40.25 8.60
N ARG A 128 -3.12 -40.11 9.41
CA ARG A 128 -3.31 -40.92 10.62
C ARG A 128 -3.71 -42.36 10.30
N ASP A 129 -4.53 -42.55 9.26
CA ASP A 129 -5.28 -43.78 9.03
C ASP A 129 -4.77 -44.57 7.81
N GLU A 130 -5.54 -44.65 6.72
CA GLU A 130 -5.35 -45.63 5.63
C GLU A 130 -4.41 -45.19 4.52
N HIS A 131 -3.89 -43.96 4.57
CA HIS A 131 -2.95 -43.41 3.58
C HIS A 131 -3.52 -43.39 2.15
N LYS A 132 -4.84 -43.24 1.99
CA LYS A 132 -5.55 -43.18 0.70
C LYS A 132 -5.56 -41.76 0.13
N TYR A 133 -4.39 -41.17 -0.03
CA TYR A 133 -4.23 -39.78 -0.47
C TYR A 133 -4.90 -39.44 -1.80
N HIS A 134 -5.17 -40.41 -2.66
CA HIS A 134 -5.86 -40.19 -3.95
C HIS A 134 -7.34 -39.76 -3.80
N PHE A 135 -7.94 -39.89 -2.60
CA PHE A 135 -9.27 -39.36 -2.31
C PHE A 135 -9.25 -37.91 -1.79
N VAL A 136 -8.08 -37.37 -1.48
CA VAL A 136 -7.95 -36.01 -0.92
C VAL A 136 -7.98 -34.97 -2.05
N TYR A 137 -9.16 -34.56 -2.47
CA TYR A 137 -9.34 -33.50 -3.46
C TYR A 137 -8.73 -32.18 -2.97
N GLY A 138 -8.08 -31.45 -3.89
CA GLY A 138 -7.32 -30.24 -3.60
C GLY A 138 -5.88 -30.50 -3.14
N ALA A 139 -5.44 -31.75 -2.98
CA ALA A 139 -4.06 -32.07 -2.58
C ALA A 139 -3.18 -32.50 -3.76
N ALA A 140 -1.89 -32.15 -3.70
CA ALA A 140 -0.83 -32.80 -4.43
C ALA A 140 0.08 -33.54 -3.45
N TYR A 141 0.61 -34.70 -3.83
CA TYR A 141 1.39 -35.55 -2.94
C TYR A 141 2.43 -36.40 -3.67
N ARG A 142 3.42 -36.86 -2.90
CA ARG A 142 4.48 -37.73 -3.40
C ARG A 142 4.10 -39.20 -3.23
N LYS A 143 4.23 -39.99 -4.30
CA LYS A 143 4.06 -41.45 -4.29
C LYS A 143 5.33 -42.10 -4.83
N GLY A 144 6.30 -42.31 -3.95
CA GLY A 144 7.64 -42.74 -4.38
C GLY A 144 8.32 -41.62 -5.20
N GLU A 145 8.69 -41.93 -6.44
CA GLU A 145 9.27 -40.95 -7.37
C GLU A 145 8.20 -40.11 -8.09
N ASP A 146 6.95 -40.58 -8.11
CA ASP A 146 5.85 -39.91 -8.78
C ASP A 146 5.30 -38.75 -7.95
N LEU A 147 4.91 -37.67 -8.65
CA LEU A 147 4.18 -36.55 -8.08
C LEU A 147 2.76 -36.54 -8.65
N ILE A 148 1.77 -36.62 -7.76
CA ILE A 148 0.36 -36.75 -8.12
C ILE A 148 -0.35 -35.47 -7.70
N VAL A 149 -1.19 -34.93 -8.59
CA VAL A 149 -2.11 -33.83 -8.29
C VAL A 149 -3.53 -34.36 -8.38
N ASN A 150 -4.26 -34.29 -7.28
CA ASN A 150 -5.68 -34.67 -7.28
C ASN A 150 -6.53 -33.55 -7.87
N PRO A 151 -7.75 -33.86 -8.36
CA PRO A 151 -8.71 -32.85 -8.77
C PRO A 151 -8.97 -31.81 -7.67
N PRO A 152 -9.26 -30.55 -8.03
CA PRO A 152 -9.57 -29.51 -7.06
C PRO A 152 -10.88 -29.84 -6.31
N ARG A 153 -10.96 -29.42 -5.05
CA ARG A 153 -12.20 -29.46 -4.27
C ARG A 153 -13.14 -28.32 -4.73
N PRO A 154 -14.47 -28.52 -4.72
CA PRO A 154 -15.42 -27.42 -4.82
C PRO A 154 -15.18 -26.35 -3.76
N LYS A 155 -15.60 -25.12 -4.05
CA LYS A 155 -15.50 -24.01 -3.10
C LYS A 155 -16.36 -24.29 -1.87
N SER A 156 -15.77 -24.11 -0.67
CA SER A 156 -16.46 -24.33 0.60
C SER A 156 -17.64 -23.38 0.78
N ASP A 157 -18.65 -23.79 1.53
CA ASP A 157 -19.62 -22.84 2.08
C ASP A 157 -18.96 -22.16 3.29
N LEU A 158 -18.79 -20.83 3.23
CA LEU A 158 -18.12 -20.10 4.31
C LEU A 158 -18.90 -20.20 5.63
N ASN A 159 -20.21 -20.42 5.56
CA ASN A 159 -21.07 -20.51 6.73
C ASN A 159 -20.95 -21.85 7.47
N THR A 160 -20.34 -22.87 6.86
CA THR A 160 -20.06 -24.15 7.53
C THR A 160 -18.71 -24.16 8.24
N LEU A 161 -17.85 -23.17 7.99
CA LEU A 161 -16.53 -23.08 8.61
C LEU A 161 -16.64 -22.51 10.04
N PRO A 162 -15.93 -23.03 11.04
CA PRO A 162 -15.92 -22.46 12.39
C PRO A 162 -15.19 -21.12 12.47
N THR A 163 -15.37 -20.37 13.55
CA THR A 163 -14.73 -19.05 13.72
C THR A 163 -13.24 -19.18 14.07
N PRO A 164 -12.33 -18.52 13.34
CA PRO A 164 -10.90 -18.53 13.65
C PRO A 164 -10.48 -17.41 14.61
N HIS A 165 -11.43 -16.63 15.16
CA HIS A 165 -11.16 -15.37 15.85
C HIS A 165 -11.25 -15.43 17.38
N ARG A 166 -11.60 -16.58 17.96
CA ARG A 166 -11.93 -16.71 19.40
C ARG A 166 -10.97 -17.60 20.18
N PHE A 167 -9.73 -17.75 19.73
CA PHE A 167 -8.72 -18.51 20.46
C PHE A 167 -8.26 -17.73 21.70
N ALA A 168 -8.34 -18.37 22.87
CA ALA A 168 -7.94 -17.74 24.13
C ALA A 168 -6.45 -17.34 24.16
N GLU A 169 -5.60 -18.06 23.42
CA GLU A 169 -4.17 -17.78 23.29
C GLU A 169 -3.87 -16.47 22.52
N ASP A 170 -4.81 -15.94 21.74
CA ASP A 170 -4.63 -14.70 20.97
C ASP A 170 -4.94 -13.43 21.78
N LEU A 171 -5.87 -13.52 22.75
CA LEU A 171 -6.37 -12.38 23.54
C LEU A 171 -5.25 -11.49 24.14
N PRO A 172 -4.18 -12.04 24.75
CA PRO A 172 -3.15 -11.21 25.40
C PRO A 172 -2.34 -10.32 24.43
N GLU A 173 -2.31 -10.68 23.15
CA GLU A 173 -1.48 -10.03 22.13
C GLU A 173 -2.28 -9.17 21.14
N LEU A 174 -3.63 -9.22 21.19
CA LEU A 174 -4.51 -8.47 20.27
C LEU A 174 -4.16 -6.99 20.16
N SER A 175 -3.89 -6.33 21.28
CA SER A 175 -3.59 -4.89 21.32
C SER A 175 -2.24 -4.51 20.68
N LYS A 176 -1.36 -5.49 20.47
CA LYS A 176 0.00 -5.31 19.92
C LYS A 176 0.11 -5.78 18.47
N ARG A 177 -0.95 -6.37 17.93
CA ARG A 177 -0.96 -7.01 16.60
C ARG A 177 -2.06 -6.42 15.71
N ILE A 178 -1.84 -6.54 14.41
CA ILE A 178 -2.84 -6.31 13.37
C ILE A 178 -3.61 -7.62 13.23
N VAL A 179 -4.93 -7.54 13.40
CA VAL A 179 -5.84 -8.66 13.20
C VAL A 179 -6.30 -8.65 11.77
N TYR A 180 -6.11 -9.75 11.05
CA TYR A 180 -6.66 -9.92 9.72
C TYR A 180 -8.04 -10.57 9.82
N PHE A 181 -9.00 -9.94 9.15
CA PHE A 181 -10.39 -10.36 9.16
C PHE A 181 -10.87 -10.53 7.72
N GLU A 182 -11.65 -11.56 7.43
CA GLU A 182 -12.29 -11.72 6.13
C GLU A 182 -13.81 -11.76 6.33
N THR A 183 -14.54 -10.97 5.55
CA THR A 183 -16.01 -11.05 5.51
C THR A 183 -16.52 -11.76 4.26
N SER A 184 -15.64 -11.87 3.26
CA SER A 184 -15.90 -12.55 2.01
C SER A 184 -14.64 -13.16 1.40
N ARG A 185 -14.83 -14.16 0.53
CA ARG A 185 -13.77 -14.74 -0.31
C ARG A 185 -14.11 -14.60 -1.78
N GLY A 186 -13.13 -14.16 -2.56
CA GLY A 186 -13.21 -13.98 -4.01
C GLY A 186 -13.25 -12.50 -4.43
N CYS A 187 -13.33 -12.27 -5.74
CA CYS A 187 -13.40 -10.95 -6.34
C CYS A 187 -14.19 -11.04 -7.65
N PRO A 188 -15.11 -10.09 -7.95
CA PRO A 188 -15.86 -10.12 -9.21
C PRO A 188 -15.03 -9.66 -10.41
N PHE A 189 -13.86 -9.06 -10.18
CA PHE A 189 -12.99 -8.53 -11.23
C PHE A 189 -12.03 -9.59 -11.77
N ASN A 190 -11.59 -9.39 -13.01
CA ASN A 190 -10.76 -10.32 -13.77
C ASN A 190 -9.37 -9.75 -14.15
N CYS A 191 -8.83 -8.88 -13.30
CA CYS A 191 -7.52 -8.25 -13.45
C CYS A 191 -6.43 -9.30 -13.72
N GLN A 192 -5.72 -9.17 -14.84
CA GLN A 192 -4.80 -10.21 -15.33
C GLN A 192 -3.53 -10.38 -14.48
N PHE A 193 -3.19 -9.39 -13.65
CA PHE A 193 -2.04 -9.44 -12.73
C PHE A 193 -2.40 -9.94 -11.31
N CYS A 194 -3.69 -10.16 -11.01
CA CYS A 194 -4.16 -10.42 -9.65
C CYS A 194 -4.51 -11.89 -9.43
N LEU A 195 -4.06 -12.47 -8.31
CA LEU A 195 -4.41 -13.84 -7.92
C LEU A 195 -5.88 -14.00 -7.57
N SER A 196 -6.51 -12.96 -7.02
CA SER A 196 -7.93 -13.00 -6.64
C SER A 196 -8.89 -13.00 -7.81
N SER A 197 -8.38 -12.70 -9.02
CA SER A 197 -9.15 -12.72 -10.27
C SER A 197 -9.15 -14.08 -10.97
N ILE A 198 -8.43 -15.06 -10.44
CA ILE A 198 -8.41 -16.42 -10.97
C ILE A 198 -9.68 -17.18 -10.56
N GLU A 199 -10.23 -16.83 -9.39
CA GLU A 199 -11.48 -17.38 -8.89
C GLU A 199 -12.65 -16.50 -9.30
N VAL A 200 -13.78 -17.12 -9.64
CA VAL A 200 -14.98 -16.41 -10.08
C VAL A 200 -15.98 -16.28 -8.93
N GLY A 201 -16.48 -15.06 -8.73
CA GLY A 201 -17.55 -14.77 -7.79
C GLY A 201 -17.06 -14.36 -6.41
N VAL A 202 -18.02 -14.08 -5.53
CA VAL A 202 -17.79 -13.66 -4.14
C VAL A 202 -18.72 -14.46 -3.25
N ARG A 203 -18.16 -15.06 -2.19
CA ARG A 203 -18.91 -15.76 -1.14
C ARG A 203 -18.79 -14.96 0.15
N TYR A 204 -19.87 -14.86 0.92
CA TYR A 204 -19.92 -14.10 2.17
C TYR A 204 -20.08 -15.02 3.37
N TYR A 205 -19.45 -14.66 4.47
CA TYR A 205 -19.86 -15.12 5.79
C TYR A 205 -21.19 -14.46 6.18
N ASP A 206 -21.98 -15.16 6.99
CA ASP A 206 -23.16 -14.60 7.63
C ASP A 206 -22.81 -13.31 8.38
N ILE A 207 -23.57 -12.25 8.12
CA ILE A 207 -23.25 -10.91 8.62
C ILE A 207 -23.37 -10.81 10.14
N GLU A 208 -24.31 -11.54 10.74
CA GLU A 208 -24.51 -11.52 12.20
C GLU A 208 -23.35 -12.22 12.91
N ARG A 209 -22.84 -13.31 12.33
CA ARG A 209 -21.58 -13.91 12.78
C ARG A 209 -20.41 -12.95 12.64
N VAL A 210 -20.27 -12.27 11.50
CA VAL A 210 -19.20 -11.28 11.26
C VAL A 210 -19.23 -10.20 12.33
N LYS A 211 -20.39 -9.60 12.59
CA LYS A 211 -20.57 -8.58 13.64
C LYS A 211 -20.21 -9.12 15.02
N SER A 212 -20.64 -10.35 15.34
CA SER A 212 -20.32 -10.97 16.63
C SER A 212 -18.82 -11.19 16.83
N ASP A 213 -18.12 -11.66 15.80
CA ASP A 213 -16.67 -11.87 15.85
C ASP A 213 -15.89 -10.55 15.91
N LEU A 214 -16.33 -9.51 15.19
CA LEU A 214 -15.75 -8.17 15.28
C LEU A 214 -15.94 -7.57 16.67
N LEU A 215 -17.14 -7.68 17.25
CA LEU A 215 -17.40 -7.17 18.59
C LEU A 215 -16.50 -7.84 19.62
N TYR A 216 -16.35 -9.17 19.54
CA TYR A 216 -15.42 -9.92 20.40
C TYR A 216 -13.98 -9.41 20.29
N LEU A 217 -13.48 -9.15 19.08
CA LEU A 217 -12.12 -8.66 18.86
C LEU A 217 -11.93 -7.23 19.37
N ILE A 218 -12.92 -6.36 19.13
CA ILE A 218 -12.88 -4.96 19.58
C ILE A 218 -12.93 -4.88 21.10
N GLU A 219 -13.87 -5.58 21.75
CA GLU A 219 -13.96 -5.68 23.21
C GLU A 219 -12.73 -6.36 23.83
N GLY A 220 -12.10 -7.28 23.09
CA GLY A 220 -10.82 -7.90 23.41
C GLY A 220 -9.60 -6.96 23.29
N GLY A 221 -9.79 -5.72 22.84
CA GLY A 221 -8.77 -4.68 22.81
C GLY A 221 -7.95 -4.62 21.51
N ALA A 222 -8.45 -5.18 20.41
CA ALA A 222 -7.83 -5.05 19.09
C ALA A 222 -7.68 -3.56 18.72
N LYS A 223 -6.48 -3.15 18.29
CA LYS A 223 -6.20 -1.75 17.89
C LYS A 223 -6.35 -1.51 16.39
N VAL A 224 -6.03 -2.52 15.58
CA VAL A 224 -6.14 -2.45 14.12
C VAL A 224 -6.72 -3.75 13.59
N ILE A 225 -7.80 -3.65 12.83
CA ILE A 225 -8.38 -4.77 12.07
C ILE A 225 -8.25 -4.46 10.58
N LYS A 226 -7.50 -5.29 9.85
CA LYS A 226 -7.36 -5.20 8.39
C LYS A 226 -8.26 -6.23 7.72
N PHE A 227 -9.21 -5.75 6.93
CA PHE A 227 -10.09 -6.58 6.12
C PHE A 227 -9.35 -7.10 4.89
N LEU A 228 -9.45 -8.39 4.63
CA LEU A 228 -8.81 -9.08 3.50
C LEU A 228 -9.67 -9.14 2.24
N ASP A 229 -10.90 -8.65 2.34
CA ASP A 229 -11.86 -8.52 1.26
C ASP A 229 -11.31 -7.66 0.13
N ARG A 230 -11.13 -8.23 -1.06
CA ARG A 230 -10.49 -7.57 -2.22
C ARG A 230 -11.27 -6.41 -2.80
N THR A 231 -12.57 -6.37 -2.53
CA THR A 231 -13.46 -5.29 -2.93
C THR A 231 -14.60 -5.26 -1.92
N PHE A 232 -14.35 -4.67 -0.75
CA PHE A 232 -15.31 -4.68 0.35
C PHE A 232 -16.66 -4.03 -0.03
N ASN A 233 -16.62 -2.96 -0.85
CA ASN A 233 -17.79 -2.17 -1.21
C ASN A 233 -18.58 -2.70 -2.43
N ILE A 234 -18.36 -3.94 -2.87
CA ILE A 234 -19.08 -4.51 -4.01
C ILE A 234 -20.59 -4.63 -3.75
N ASN A 235 -20.98 -5.07 -2.55
CA ASN A 235 -22.36 -5.11 -2.11
C ASN A 235 -22.65 -3.87 -1.26
N ARG A 236 -23.36 -2.91 -1.86
CA ARG A 236 -23.73 -1.64 -1.22
C ARG A 236 -24.40 -1.82 0.15
N ASN A 237 -25.41 -2.69 0.24
CA ASN A 237 -26.20 -2.82 1.47
C ASN A 237 -25.34 -3.39 2.59
N TYR A 238 -24.54 -4.41 2.26
CA TYR A 238 -23.57 -5.00 3.17
C TYR A 238 -22.56 -3.96 3.67
N ALA A 239 -21.94 -3.21 2.75
CA ALA A 239 -20.94 -2.20 3.09
C ALA A 239 -21.51 -1.10 3.98
N MET A 240 -22.71 -0.59 3.67
CA MET A 240 -23.38 0.43 4.48
C MET A 240 -23.66 -0.08 5.90
N GLU A 241 -24.19 -1.29 6.02
CA GLU A 241 -24.51 -1.90 7.31
C GLU A 241 -23.25 -2.14 8.15
N MET A 242 -22.17 -2.60 7.52
CA MET A 242 -20.89 -2.78 8.20
C MET A 242 -20.24 -1.46 8.60
N PHE A 243 -20.26 -0.42 7.76
CA PHE A 243 -19.72 0.88 8.14
C PHE A 243 -20.48 1.48 9.33
N GLN A 244 -21.81 1.41 9.33
CA GLN A 244 -22.62 1.86 10.47
C GLN A 244 -22.25 1.07 11.74
N PHE A 245 -22.22 -0.26 11.65
CA PHE A 245 -21.86 -1.12 12.78
C PHE A 245 -20.48 -0.78 13.36
N LEU A 246 -19.48 -0.54 12.51
CA LEU A 246 -18.13 -0.22 12.94
C LEU A 246 -18.04 1.19 13.55
N ILE A 247 -18.76 2.18 13.00
CA ILE A 247 -18.87 3.52 13.59
C ILE A 247 -19.45 3.43 15.01
N ASP A 248 -20.48 2.60 15.20
CA ASP A 248 -21.16 2.49 16.49
C ASP A 248 -20.32 1.74 17.54
N ASN A 249 -19.39 0.88 17.12
CA ASN A 249 -18.70 -0.07 18.01
C ASN A 249 -17.17 0.08 18.06
N HIS A 250 -16.55 1.04 17.37
CA HIS A 250 -15.10 1.04 17.16
C HIS A 250 -14.22 1.02 18.43
N GLN A 251 -14.63 1.67 19.53
CA GLN A 251 -13.85 1.77 20.78
C GLN A 251 -12.36 2.20 20.58
N GLY A 252 -12.10 3.02 19.57
CA GLY A 252 -10.76 3.46 19.18
C GLY A 252 -9.96 2.47 18.32
N CYS A 253 -10.58 1.38 17.87
CA CYS A 253 -10.03 0.49 16.84
C CYS A 253 -10.04 1.17 15.47
N VAL A 254 -9.00 0.91 14.68
CA VAL A 254 -8.86 1.39 13.30
C VAL A 254 -9.15 0.24 12.33
N PHE A 255 -9.95 0.51 11.31
CA PHE A 255 -10.36 -0.47 10.30
C PHE A 255 -9.78 -0.12 8.94
N GLN A 256 -9.11 -1.09 8.31
CA GLN A 256 -8.47 -0.95 7.01
C GLN A 256 -9.18 -1.80 5.97
N PHE A 257 -9.54 -1.21 4.82
CA PHE A 257 -10.28 -1.88 3.75
C PHE A 257 -9.62 -1.71 2.39
N GLU A 258 -9.64 -2.77 1.57
CA GLU A 258 -9.49 -2.63 0.12
C GLU A 258 -10.87 -2.31 -0.50
N ILE A 259 -10.99 -1.17 -1.17
CA ILE A 259 -12.23 -0.73 -1.83
C ILE A 259 -11.99 -0.39 -3.30
N THR A 260 -13.06 -0.39 -4.08
CA THR A 260 -13.06 0.11 -5.46
C THR A 260 -13.83 1.43 -5.52
N ALA A 261 -13.11 2.53 -5.74
CA ALA A 261 -13.65 3.88 -5.56
C ALA A 261 -14.66 4.32 -6.64
N ASP A 262 -14.55 3.82 -7.88
CA ASP A 262 -15.41 4.23 -9.00
C ASP A 262 -16.81 3.56 -8.99
N ILE A 263 -16.98 2.50 -8.19
CA ILE A 263 -18.28 1.86 -7.92
C ILE A 263 -18.92 2.36 -6.61
N MET A 264 -18.24 3.21 -5.85
CA MET A 264 -18.78 3.76 -4.62
C MET A 264 -19.95 4.68 -4.92
N ARG A 265 -21.13 4.37 -4.37
CA ARG A 265 -22.32 5.16 -4.64
C ARG A 265 -22.30 6.49 -3.86
N PRO A 266 -22.85 7.59 -4.41
CA PRO A 266 -22.86 8.89 -3.76
C PRO A 266 -23.42 8.86 -2.33
N GLU A 267 -24.49 8.09 -2.08
CA GLU A 267 -25.10 8.02 -0.75
C GLU A 267 -24.21 7.36 0.30
N VAL A 268 -23.34 6.42 -0.09
CA VAL A 268 -22.35 5.79 0.81
C VAL A 268 -21.26 6.80 1.15
N LEU A 269 -20.83 7.58 0.16
CA LEU A 269 -19.84 8.64 0.36
C LEU A 269 -20.36 9.76 1.25
N ASP A 270 -21.60 10.21 1.04
CA ASP A 270 -22.24 11.21 1.88
C ASP A 270 -22.37 10.72 3.33
N PHE A 271 -22.80 9.48 3.51
CA PHE A 271 -22.87 8.85 4.83
C PHE A 271 -21.50 8.84 5.52
N LEU A 272 -20.46 8.35 4.86
CA LEU A 272 -19.12 8.30 5.42
C LEU A 272 -18.55 9.69 5.72
N ALA A 273 -18.69 10.65 4.80
CA ALA A 273 -18.21 12.01 5.02
C ALA A 273 -18.88 12.69 6.22
N GLN A 274 -20.14 12.37 6.51
CA GLN A 274 -20.91 12.97 7.60
C GLN A 274 -20.75 12.24 8.94
N ASN A 275 -20.57 10.92 8.93
CA ASN A 275 -20.69 10.08 10.13
C ASN A 275 -19.39 9.36 10.52
N ALA A 276 -18.42 9.21 9.62
CA ALA A 276 -17.15 8.56 9.95
C ALA A 276 -16.35 9.41 10.95
N PRO A 277 -15.97 8.87 12.12
CA PRO A 277 -15.06 9.57 13.01
C PRO A 277 -13.66 9.67 12.40
N PRO A 278 -12.94 10.80 12.56
CA PRO A 278 -11.58 10.95 12.07
C PRO A 278 -10.64 9.84 12.56
N GLY A 279 -9.91 9.23 11.62
CA GLY A 279 -8.87 8.23 11.93
C GLY A 279 -9.38 6.82 12.26
N VAL A 280 -10.69 6.57 12.16
CA VAL A 280 -11.26 5.22 12.36
C VAL A 280 -11.16 4.37 11.10
N PHE A 281 -11.24 4.98 9.92
CA PHE A 281 -11.20 4.26 8.65
C PHE A 281 -9.99 4.64 7.82
N ARG A 282 -9.43 3.62 7.17
CA ARG A 282 -8.40 3.77 6.15
C ARG A 282 -8.76 2.94 4.93
N PHE A 283 -8.75 3.57 3.76
CA PHE A 283 -9.11 2.94 2.49
C PHE A 283 -7.89 2.76 1.59
N GLU A 284 -7.68 1.53 1.16
CA GLU A 284 -6.72 1.13 0.13
C GLU A 284 -7.48 1.08 -1.21
N ILE A 285 -7.07 1.94 -2.15
CA ILE A 285 -7.73 2.15 -3.45
C ILE A 285 -6.72 1.88 -4.55
N GLY A 286 -6.90 0.75 -5.25
CA GLY A 286 -6.11 0.49 -6.44
C GLY A 286 -6.48 1.45 -7.58
N VAL A 287 -5.52 2.23 -8.08
CA VAL A 287 -5.65 2.91 -9.39
C VAL A 287 -4.90 2.11 -10.44
N GLN A 288 -3.70 1.65 -10.08
CA GLN A 288 -2.75 0.84 -10.84
C GLN A 288 -2.17 1.54 -12.06
N SER A 289 -3.02 2.04 -12.97
CA SER A 289 -2.63 2.87 -14.10
C SER A 289 -3.77 3.80 -14.51
N THR A 290 -3.45 4.99 -15.02
CA THR A 290 -4.43 5.88 -15.67
C THR A 290 -4.42 5.75 -17.20
N ASN A 291 -3.59 4.86 -17.75
CA ASN A 291 -3.54 4.56 -19.16
C ASN A 291 -4.65 3.59 -19.55
N ASP A 292 -5.58 4.03 -20.40
CA ASP A 292 -6.75 3.24 -20.80
C ASP A 292 -6.38 1.98 -21.59
N GLU A 293 -5.40 2.05 -22.50
CA GLU A 293 -4.91 0.89 -23.25
C GLU A 293 -4.35 -0.18 -22.31
N THR A 294 -3.52 0.24 -21.34
CA THR A 294 -3.00 -0.63 -20.28
C THR A 294 -4.14 -1.28 -19.50
N ASN A 295 -5.12 -0.48 -19.05
CA ASN A 295 -6.26 -0.94 -18.26
C ASN A 295 -7.13 -1.96 -19.01
N GLU A 296 -7.37 -1.75 -20.30
CA GLU A 296 -8.08 -2.71 -21.16
C GLU A 296 -7.32 -4.04 -21.28
N LEU A 297 -6.01 -3.99 -21.56
CA LEU A 297 -5.18 -5.18 -21.73
C LEU A 297 -5.10 -6.03 -20.46
N VAL A 298 -5.00 -5.39 -19.29
CA VAL A 298 -4.97 -6.09 -18.01
C VAL A 298 -6.37 -6.35 -17.45
N LYS A 299 -7.42 -6.01 -18.19
CA LYS A 299 -8.84 -6.16 -17.81
C LYS A 299 -9.19 -5.48 -16.49
N ARG A 300 -8.49 -4.39 -16.17
CA ARG A 300 -8.84 -3.51 -15.05
C ARG A 300 -9.88 -2.51 -15.54
N ARG A 301 -11.16 -2.86 -15.39
CA ARG A 301 -12.25 -1.92 -15.69
C ARG A 301 -12.35 -0.91 -14.57
N GLN A 302 -12.06 0.34 -14.87
CA GLN A 302 -12.26 1.46 -13.95
C GLN A 302 -12.68 2.71 -14.70
N ASN A 303 -13.38 3.61 -14.02
CA ASN A 303 -13.65 4.96 -14.50
C ASN A 303 -12.86 5.97 -13.65
N PHE A 304 -11.77 6.50 -14.20
CA PHE A 304 -10.87 7.39 -13.48
C PHE A 304 -11.59 8.66 -13.00
N THR A 305 -12.48 9.25 -13.80
CA THR A 305 -13.26 10.44 -13.39
C THR A 305 -14.12 10.18 -12.15
N LYS A 306 -14.82 9.03 -12.08
CA LYS A 306 -15.60 8.65 -10.90
C LYS A 306 -14.71 8.35 -9.70
N LEU A 307 -13.60 7.63 -9.93
CA LEU A 307 -12.60 7.36 -8.91
C LEU A 307 -12.10 8.67 -8.28
N SER A 308 -11.67 9.63 -9.11
CA SER A 308 -11.16 10.91 -8.64
C SER A 308 -12.23 11.69 -7.86
N ARG A 309 -13.49 11.71 -8.33
CA ARG A 309 -14.60 12.34 -7.57
C ARG A 309 -14.75 11.73 -6.18
N THR A 310 -14.72 10.40 -6.10
CA THR A 310 -14.80 9.67 -4.83
C THR A 310 -13.63 10.05 -3.91
N VAL A 311 -12.40 9.94 -4.40
CA VAL A 311 -11.18 10.21 -3.63
C VAL A 311 -11.17 11.64 -3.10
N MET A 312 -11.53 12.61 -3.95
CA MET A 312 -11.54 14.02 -3.60
C MET A 312 -12.65 14.35 -2.60
N LYS A 313 -13.81 13.71 -2.70
CA LYS A 313 -14.91 13.89 -1.73
C LYS A 313 -14.54 13.33 -0.35
N ILE A 314 -13.91 12.15 -0.31
CA ILE A 314 -13.41 11.55 0.93
C ILE A 314 -12.34 12.46 1.54
N LYS A 315 -11.39 12.92 0.73
CA LYS A 315 -10.34 13.83 1.19
C LYS A 315 -10.87 15.13 1.77
N ALA A 316 -11.85 15.73 1.11
CA ALA A 316 -12.50 16.96 1.59
C ALA A 316 -13.20 16.79 2.95
N SER A 317 -13.58 15.57 3.33
CA SER A 317 -14.15 15.29 4.66
C SER A 317 -13.11 15.37 5.78
N GLY A 318 -11.85 15.06 5.50
CA GLY A 318 -10.78 14.96 6.50
C GLY A 318 -10.91 13.80 7.50
N ASN A 319 -11.85 12.87 7.27
CA ASN A 319 -12.19 11.83 8.26
C ASN A 319 -11.53 10.48 7.99
N ILE A 320 -11.15 10.20 6.74
CA ILE A 320 -10.72 8.87 6.27
C ILE A 320 -9.39 9.00 5.54
N ASP A 321 -8.40 8.25 5.99
CA ASP A 321 -7.09 8.19 5.35
C ASP A 321 -7.17 7.35 4.07
N GLN A 322 -6.55 7.82 2.99
CA GLN A 322 -6.55 7.15 1.69
C GLN A 322 -5.14 6.74 1.28
N HIS A 323 -5.02 5.48 0.91
CA HIS A 323 -3.83 4.88 0.34
C HIS A 323 -4.15 4.49 -1.10
N LEU A 324 -3.51 5.14 -2.07
CA LEU A 324 -3.72 4.85 -3.49
C LEU A 324 -2.55 4.05 -4.06
N ASP A 325 -2.84 2.99 -4.81
CA ASP A 325 -1.81 2.13 -5.40
C ASP A 325 -1.60 2.37 -6.89
N LEU A 326 -0.35 2.37 -7.31
CA LEU A 326 0.12 2.30 -8.69
C LEU A 326 0.95 1.03 -8.92
N ILE A 327 0.94 0.50 -10.15
CA ILE A 327 1.85 -0.58 -10.56
C ILE A 327 2.64 -0.11 -11.78
N ALA A 328 3.94 0.11 -11.60
CA ALA A 328 4.87 0.32 -12.70
C ALA A 328 5.15 -1.00 -13.44
N GLY A 329 5.20 -0.90 -14.77
CA GLY A 329 5.61 -2.00 -15.65
C GLY A 329 4.48 -2.84 -16.22
N LEU A 330 3.23 -2.35 -16.14
CA LEU A 330 2.11 -2.95 -16.84
C LEU A 330 2.29 -2.85 -18.38
N PRO A 331 1.56 -3.66 -19.17
CA PRO A 331 1.66 -3.62 -20.64
C PRO A 331 1.36 -2.24 -21.20
N MET A 332 2.10 -1.84 -22.25
CA MET A 332 1.96 -0.54 -22.94
C MET A 332 2.22 0.69 -22.06
N GLU A 333 2.78 0.50 -20.87
CA GLU A 333 3.18 1.58 -19.98
C GLU A 333 4.71 1.70 -19.98
N ASP A 334 5.20 2.73 -20.66
CA ASP A 334 6.61 3.15 -20.65
C ASP A 334 6.87 4.18 -19.54
N TYR A 335 8.11 4.67 -19.45
CA TYR A 335 8.49 5.67 -18.45
C TYR A 335 7.68 6.98 -18.55
N SER A 336 7.35 7.42 -19.76
CA SER A 336 6.67 8.69 -20.01
C SER A 336 5.18 8.64 -19.66
N THR A 337 4.53 7.54 -20.03
CA THR A 337 3.13 7.25 -19.71
C THR A 337 2.95 6.93 -18.23
N PHE A 338 3.91 6.23 -17.61
CA PHE A 338 3.93 6.06 -16.16
C PHE A 338 4.08 7.40 -15.42
N ARG A 339 4.95 8.32 -15.90
CA ARG A 339 5.05 9.69 -15.36
C ARG A 339 3.71 10.41 -15.38
N LYS A 340 2.93 10.27 -16.45
CA LYS A 340 1.55 10.79 -16.50
C LYS A 340 0.66 10.15 -15.44
N THR A 341 0.63 8.82 -15.36
CA THR A 341 -0.13 8.07 -14.34
C THR A 341 0.21 8.52 -12.92
N PHE A 342 1.48 8.69 -12.61
CA PHE A 342 1.93 9.18 -11.30
C PHE A 342 1.37 10.58 -11.02
N ASN A 343 1.52 11.51 -11.95
CA ASN A 343 1.06 12.89 -11.79
C ASN A 343 -0.46 12.99 -11.67
N ASP A 344 -1.20 12.23 -12.46
CA ASP A 344 -2.67 12.20 -12.43
C ASP A 344 -3.18 11.74 -11.05
N VAL A 345 -2.53 10.73 -10.46
CA VAL A 345 -2.90 10.23 -9.13
C VAL A 345 -2.41 11.16 -8.02
N PHE A 346 -1.18 11.66 -8.11
CA PHE A 346 -0.61 12.57 -7.11
C PHE A 346 -1.37 13.91 -7.07
N ALA A 347 -2.04 14.34 -8.14
CA ALA A 347 -2.89 15.54 -8.13
C ALA A 347 -4.04 15.46 -7.11
N MET A 348 -4.48 14.25 -6.74
CA MET A 348 -5.44 14.06 -5.65
C MET A 348 -4.80 14.19 -4.25
N GLU A 349 -3.46 14.18 -4.20
CA GLU A 349 -2.61 14.29 -3.01
C GLU A 349 -3.05 13.28 -1.92
N PRO A 350 -3.18 11.97 -2.22
CA PRO A 350 -3.63 11.00 -1.22
C PRO A 350 -2.69 10.98 -0.01
N GLU A 351 -3.21 10.62 1.17
CA GLU A 351 -2.38 10.54 2.39
C GLU A 351 -1.18 9.62 2.15
N GLU A 352 -1.39 8.50 1.46
CA GLU A 352 -0.30 7.66 0.98
C GLU A 352 -0.45 7.33 -0.51
N LEU A 353 0.66 7.38 -1.25
CA LEU A 353 0.74 6.89 -2.64
C LEU A 353 1.77 5.77 -2.71
N GLN A 354 1.31 4.55 -2.95
CA GLN A 354 2.19 3.40 -3.08
C GLN A 354 2.56 3.16 -4.54
N LEU A 355 3.87 3.12 -4.80
CA LEU A 355 4.43 2.73 -6.08
C LEU A 355 4.90 1.27 -6.03
N GLY A 356 4.03 0.36 -6.47
CA GLY A 356 4.37 -1.04 -6.67
C GLY A 356 5.06 -1.28 -8.01
N PHE A 357 5.92 -2.30 -8.06
CA PHE A 357 6.46 -2.81 -9.32
C PHE A 357 5.75 -4.10 -9.68
N LEU A 358 5.45 -4.29 -10.97
CA LEU A 358 4.74 -5.46 -11.43
C LEU A 358 5.47 -6.74 -11.01
N LYS A 359 4.74 -7.65 -10.40
CA LYS A 359 5.21 -8.99 -10.04
C LYS A 359 4.51 -10.01 -10.92
N MET A 360 5.29 -10.89 -11.54
CA MET A 360 4.78 -11.99 -12.34
C MET A 360 4.30 -13.13 -11.44
N LEU A 361 3.15 -12.94 -10.79
CA LEU A 361 2.59 -13.91 -9.85
C LEU A 361 2.18 -15.21 -10.55
N ARG A 362 2.46 -16.35 -9.90
CA ARG A 362 2.13 -17.70 -10.42
C ARG A 362 0.61 -17.86 -10.57
N GLY A 363 0.17 -18.48 -11.66
CA GLY A 363 -1.26 -18.65 -11.97
C GLY A 363 -1.95 -17.44 -12.61
N THR A 364 -1.33 -16.25 -12.63
CA THR A 364 -1.97 -15.06 -13.20
C THR A 364 -1.94 -15.04 -14.73
N GLY A 365 -2.95 -14.42 -15.34
CA GLY A 365 -3.08 -14.30 -16.79
C GLY A 365 -1.96 -13.49 -17.44
N LEU A 366 -1.38 -12.52 -16.72
CA LEU A 366 -0.28 -11.70 -17.22
C LEU A 366 1.04 -12.50 -17.24
N ARG A 367 1.31 -13.34 -16.22
CA ARG A 367 2.45 -14.26 -16.24
C ARG A 367 2.33 -15.27 -17.38
N ALA A 368 1.14 -15.83 -17.62
CA ALA A 368 0.89 -16.74 -18.74
C ALA A 368 1.14 -16.08 -20.11
N GLN A 369 1.02 -14.75 -20.19
CA GLN A 369 1.24 -13.95 -21.39
C GLN A 369 2.58 -13.20 -21.36
N ALA A 370 3.52 -13.54 -20.45
CA ALA A 370 4.76 -12.79 -20.28
C ALA A 370 5.56 -12.64 -21.58
N ALA A 371 5.63 -13.71 -22.38
CA ALA A 371 6.31 -13.73 -23.68
C ALA A 371 5.68 -12.81 -24.73
N LYS A 372 4.39 -12.45 -24.60
CA LYS A 372 3.70 -11.54 -25.53
C LYS A 372 4.28 -10.12 -25.48
N TYR A 373 4.83 -9.73 -24.34
CA TYR A 373 5.29 -8.37 -24.05
C TYR A 373 6.80 -8.32 -23.74
N ASP A 374 7.54 -9.37 -24.10
CA ASP A 374 8.97 -9.54 -23.85
C ASP A 374 9.38 -9.28 -22.40
N TYR A 375 8.56 -9.74 -21.45
CA TYR A 375 8.87 -9.57 -20.04
C TYR A 375 10.07 -10.42 -19.63
N THR A 376 11.04 -9.77 -18.98
CA THR A 376 12.07 -10.43 -18.18
C THR A 376 11.77 -10.13 -16.71
N TYR A 377 11.86 -11.13 -15.83
CA TYR A 377 11.48 -10.98 -14.42
C TYR A 377 12.27 -11.95 -13.54
N MET A 378 12.28 -11.70 -12.23
CA MET A 378 12.97 -12.56 -11.25
C MET A 378 12.34 -13.96 -11.22
N GLU A 379 13.16 -15.01 -11.28
CA GLU A 379 12.66 -16.39 -11.22
C GLU A 379 12.13 -16.77 -9.84
N HIS A 380 12.76 -16.24 -8.79
CA HIS A 380 12.40 -16.44 -7.39
C HIS A 380 11.55 -15.26 -6.88
N ALA A 381 10.80 -15.53 -5.81
CA ALA A 381 9.97 -14.48 -5.20
C ALA A 381 10.87 -13.29 -4.79
N PRO A 382 10.46 -12.04 -5.07
CA PRO A 382 9.08 -11.60 -5.31
C PRO A 382 8.63 -11.53 -6.79
N TYR A 383 9.33 -12.18 -7.73
CA TYR A 383 8.93 -12.22 -9.16
C TYR A 383 8.79 -10.87 -9.85
N GLU A 384 9.46 -9.85 -9.33
CA GLU A 384 9.39 -8.51 -9.87
C GLU A 384 9.95 -8.50 -11.31
N ILE A 385 9.34 -7.69 -12.17
CA ILE A 385 9.87 -7.51 -13.52
C ILE A 385 11.23 -6.78 -13.49
N LEU A 386 12.06 -7.12 -14.46
CA LEU A 386 13.32 -6.44 -14.76
C LEU A 386 13.18 -5.57 -16.00
N SER A 387 12.40 -5.99 -16.99
CA SER A 387 12.11 -5.20 -18.18
C SER A 387 10.91 -5.75 -18.96
N SER A 388 10.43 -4.97 -19.92
CA SER A 388 9.48 -5.35 -20.97
C SER A 388 9.90 -4.75 -22.31
N HIS A 389 9.16 -5.03 -23.39
CA HIS A 389 9.34 -4.40 -24.70
C HIS A 389 9.24 -2.85 -24.70
N VAL A 390 8.57 -2.24 -23.71
CA VAL A 390 8.40 -0.77 -23.59
C VAL A 390 9.09 -0.16 -22.38
N MET A 391 9.58 -0.97 -21.44
CA MET A 391 10.21 -0.50 -20.21
C MET A 391 11.54 -1.21 -19.98
N PRO A 392 12.68 -0.61 -20.36
CA PRO A 392 14.00 -1.19 -20.11
C PRO A 392 14.35 -1.15 -18.61
N PHE A 393 15.30 -1.99 -18.21
CA PHE A 393 15.74 -2.06 -16.81
C PHE A 393 16.29 -0.73 -16.26
N SER A 394 16.88 0.12 -17.11
CA SER A 394 17.31 1.46 -16.72
C SER A 394 16.16 2.32 -16.20
N ASP A 395 14.97 2.20 -16.79
CA ASP A 395 13.79 2.97 -16.37
C ASP A 395 13.19 2.40 -15.09
N ILE A 396 13.19 1.08 -14.92
CA ILE A 396 12.83 0.43 -13.63
C ILE A 396 13.70 0.97 -12.49
N ILE A 397 15.01 1.07 -12.69
CA ILE A 397 15.92 1.63 -11.68
C ILE A 397 15.56 3.09 -11.36
N ARG A 398 15.27 3.91 -12.36
CA ARG A 398 14.90 5.32 -12.16
C ARG A 398 13.61 5.45 -11.34
N LEU A 399 12.60 4.64 -11.64
CA LEU A 399 11.35 4.62 -10.88
C LEU A 399 11.54 4.12 -9.44
N LYS A 400 12.47 3.19 -9.20
CA LYS A 400 12.83 2.76 -7.83
C LYS A 400 13.47 3.88 -7.01
N ARG A 401 14.27 4.75 -7.63
CA ARG A 401 14.83 5.92 -6.95
C ARG A 401 13.73 6.92 -6.56
N LEU A 402 12.77 7.13 -7.46
CA LEU A 402 11.58 7.95 -7.20
C LEU A 402 10.78 7.39 -6.02
N GLU A 403 10.48 6.09 -6.03
CA GLU A 403 9.75 5.40 -4.95
C GLU A 403 10.45 5.55 -3.59
N ASP A 404 11.78 5.37 -3.55
CA ASP A 404 12.57 5.46 -2.31
C ASP A 404 12.46 6.85 -1.65
N VAL A 405 12.36 7.92 -2.45
CA VAL A 405 12.18 9.30 -1.98
C VAL A 405 10.71 9.58 -1.64
N LEU A 406 9.76 9.09 -2.45
CA LEU A 406 8.33 9.21 -2.16
C LEU A 406 7.98 8.67 -0.77
N GLU A 407 8.49 7.47 -0.43
CA GLU A 407 8.30 6.85 0.88
C GLU A 407 8.85 7.70 2.04
N LYS A 408 9.98 8.38 1.82
CA LYS A 408 10.65 9.17 2.87
C LYS A 408 10.05 10.56 3.05
N TYR A 409 9.54 11.19 1.99
CA TYR A 409 9.18 12.61 2.00
C TYR A 409 7.68 12.88 1.87
N TRP A 410 6.91 11.97 1.27
CA TRP A 410 5.44 12.07 1.20
C TRP A 410 4.76 11.11 2.18
N ASN A 411 4.91 9.78 1.99
CA ASN A 411 4.17 8.77 2.76
C ASN A 411 4.52 8.77 4.26
N SER A 412 5.65 9.37 4.65
CA SER A 412 6.04 9.50 6.06
C SER A 412 5.42 10.69 6.79
N HIS A 413 4.75 11.61 6.07
CA HIS A 413 4.15 12.85 6.57
C HIS A 413 5.10 13.77 7.36
N ARG A 414 6.39 13.76 7.01
CA ARG A 414 7.41 14.55 7.71
C ARG A 414 7.62 15.94 7.14
N LEU A 415 7.24 16.19 5.88
CA LEU A 415 7.53 17.43 5.14
C LEU A 415 6.32 17.89 4.31
N ASP A 416 5.11 17.74 4.82
CA ASP A 416 3.87 18.00 4.08
C ASP A 416 3.81 19.42 3.48
N HIS A 417 4.16 20.45 4.26
CA HIS A 417 4.09 21.84 3.78
C HIS A 417 5.20 22.11 2.76
N SER A 418 6.41 21.63 3.05
CA SER A 418 7.58 21.81 2.19
C SER A 418 7.38 21.14 0.84
N VAL A 419 6.98 19.86 0.82
CA VAL A 419 6.74 19.11 -0.43
C VAL A 419 5.61 19.76 -1.23
N LYS A 420 4.51 20.17 -0.60
CA LYS A 420 3.42 20.88 -1.29
C LYS A 420 3.88 22.20 -1.92
N TYR A 421 4.78 22.93 -1.27
CA TYR A 421 5.35 24.14 -1.86
C TYR A 421 6.24 23.81 -3.07
N LEU A 422 7.11 22.80 -2.96
CA LEU A 422 8.00 22.38 -4.02
C LEU A 422 7.23 21.94 -5.27
N ILE A 423 6.21 21.10 -5.12
CA ILE A 423 5.43 20.59 -6.27
C ILE A 423 4.54 21.67 -6.92
N ARG A 424 4.13 22.72 -6.18
CA ARG A 424 3.22 23.76 -6.69
C ARG A 424 3.95 24.95 -7.31
N HIS A 425 5.15 25.26 -6.84
CA HIS A 425 5.84 26.52 -7.14
C HIS A 425 7.27 26.35 -7.66
N VAL A 426 7.88 25.18 -7.53
CA VAL A 426 9.31 24.99 -7.83
C VAL A 426 9.54 23.98 -8.96
N PHE A 427 8.82 22.86 -8.94
CA PHE A 427 9.00 21.78 -9.92
C PHE A 427 7.84 21.74 -10.92
N PRO A 428 8.09 21.33 -12.19
CA PRO A 428 7.03 21.29 -13.21
C PRO A 428 5.91 20.28 -12.90
N SER A 429 6.23 19.21 -12.19
CA SER A 429 5.26 18.22 -11.72
C SER A 429 5.77 17.48 -10.48
N PRO A 430 4.88 16.83 -9.71
CA PRO A 430 5.28 15.96 -8.60
C PRO A 430 6.30 14.88 -9.01
N PHE A 431 6.09 14.23 -10.15
CA PHE A 431 7.00 13.20 -10.65
C PHE A 431 8.42 13.74 -10.84
N ASP A 432 8.57 14.94 -11.41
CA ASP A 432 9.89 15.52 -11.68
C ASP A 432 10.63 15.84 -10.38
N PHE A 433 9.92 16.33 -9.36
CA PHE A 433 10.50 16.55 -8.04
C PHE A 433 11.07 15.25 -7.46
N PHE A 434 10.25 14.21 -7.37
CA PHE A 434 10.70 12.95 -6.78
C PHE A 434 11.75 12.24 -7.63
N GLN A 435 11.70 12.35 -8.96
CA GLN A 435 12.71 11.77 -9.84
C GLN A 435 14.06 12.51 -9.75
N GLU A 436 14.07 13.84 -9.89
CA GLU A 436 15.31 14.63 -9.79
C GLU A 436 15.96 14.43 -8.43
N PHE A 437 15.16 14.43 -7.36
CA PHE A 437 15.68 14.19 -6.02
C PHE A 437 16.15 12.74 -5.83
N GLY A 438 15.44 11.75 -6.39
CA GLY A 438 15.85 10.35 -6.38
C GLY A 438 17.18 10.10 -7.10
N ASP A 439 17.40 10.76 -8.24
CA ASP A 439 18.67 10.69 -8.97
C ASP A 439 19.81 11.34 -8.17
N TYR A 440 19.57 12.49 -7.53
CA TYR A 440 20.53 13.11 -6.63
C TYR A 440 20.84 12.24 -5.39
N TRP A 441 19.80 11.64 -4.80
CA TRP A 441 19.90 10.74 -3.66
C TRP A 441 20.78 9.53 -3.98
N GLU A 442 20.60 8.93 -5.14
CA GLU A 442 21.44 7.82 -5.60
C GLU A 442 22.89 8.24 -5.83
N ALA A 443 23.11 9.38 -6.51
CA ALA A 443 24.45 9.91 -6.80
C ALA A 443 25.25 10.17 -5.52
N ARG A 444 24.58 10.51 -4.42
CA ARG A 444 25.19 10.70 -3.09
C ARG A 444 25.38 9.38 -2.31
N GLY A 445 24.90 8.25 -2.82
CA GLY A 445 25.03 6.92 -2.19
C GLY A 445 24.14 6.73 -0.95
N TRP A 446 23.12 7.56 -0.80
CA TRP A 446 22.28 7.66 0.39
C TRP A 446 21.32 6.49 0.61
N GLN A 447 20.97 5.77 -0.46
CA GLN A 447 20.21 4.53 -0.44
C GLN A 447 20.92 3.38 0.32
N LYS A 448 22.23 3.49 0.57
CA LYS A 448 23.04 2.42 1.19
C LYS A 448 23.19 2.56 2.71
N ILE A 449 22.66 3.61 3.30
CA ILE A 449 22.84 3.93 4.73
C ILE A 449 21.50 4.21 5.41
N GLY A 450 21.44 4.05 6.73
CA GLY A 450 20.30 4.48 7.53
C GLY A 450 20.30 6.00 7.73
N HIS A 451 19.11 6.57 7.96
CA HIS A 451 18.90 8.02 8.10
C HIS A 451 18.20 8.31 9.41
N GLN A 452 18.76 9.24 10.19
CA GLN A 452 18.03 9.90 11.28
C GLN A 452 17.04 10.92 10.70
N LEU A 453 16.17 11.45 11.55
CA LEU A 453 15.17 12.43 11.11
C LEU A 453 15.84 13.68 10.51
N GLU A 454 16.84 14.24 11.20
CA GLU A 454 17.54 15.47 10.78
C GLU A 454 18.29 15.29 9.46
N ASP A 455 18.77 14.07 9.19
CA ASP A 455 19.45 13.75 7.94
C ASP A 455 18.51 13.98 6.74
N LEU A 456 17.22 13.64 6.86
CA LEU A 456 16.26 13.82 5.77
C LEU A 456 16.04 15.30 5.43
N PHE A 457 15.98 16.17 6.44
CA PHE A 457 15.85 17.60 6.21
C PHE A 457 17.12 18.16 5.56
N THR A 458 18.29 17.82 6.10
CA THR A 458 19.59 18.27 5.56
C THR A 458 19.75 17.84 4.10
N ARG A 459 19.39 16.60 3.75
CA ARG A 459 19.51 16.07 2.39
C ARG A 459 18.62 16.77 1.37
N LEU A 460 17.39 17.11 1.76
CA LEU A 460 16.50 17.89 0.90
C LEU A 460 17.06 19.31 0.73
N HIS A 461 17.54 19.93 1.81
CA HIS A 461 18.16 21.25 1.76
C HIS A 461 19.38 21.26 0.82
N ASP A 462 20.28 20.27 0.95
CA ASP A 462 21.47 20.14 0.09
C ASP A 462 21.09 19.95 -1.38
N PHE A 463 20.12 19.08 -1.67
CA PHE A 463 19.63 18.88 -3.04
C PHE A 463 19.14 20.19 -3.66
N LEU A 464 18.29 20.93 -2.94
CA LEU A 464 17.71 22.17 -3.45
C LEU A 464 18.75 23.28 -3.59
N THR A 465 19.73 23.32 -2.68
CA THR A 465 20.86 24.27 -2.72
C THR A 465 21.76 23.99 -3.92
N ASP A 466 22.18 22.74 -4.12
CA ASP A 466 23.05 22.34 -5.24
C ASP A 466 22.37 22.55 -6.60
N ARG A 467 21.05 22.39 -6.65
CA ARG A 467 20.22 22.69 -7.84
C ARG A 467 20.14 24.20 -8.15
N GLY A 468 20.52 25.08 -7.22
CA GLY A 468 20.36 26.53 -7.37
C GLY A 468 18.89 26.96 -7.31
N THR A 469 18.10 26.29 -6.46
CA THR A 469 16.66 26.53 -6.36
C THR A 469 16.38 27.95 -5.84
N ALA A 470 15.43 28.65 -6.46
CA ALA A 470 15.01 29.98 -6.00
C ALA A 470 14.18 29.89 -4.70
N SER A 471 14.04 31.00 -3.98
CA SER A 471 13.17 31.10 -2.79
C SER A 471 13.54 30.12 -1.66
N MET A 472 14.83 29.78 -1.50
CA MET A 472 15.32 28.90 -0.43
C MET A 472 14.91 29.37 0.97
N GLU A 473 14.80 30.68 1.20
CA GLU A 473 14.34 31.22 2.48
C GLU A 473 12.91 30.76 2.84
N ILE A 474 12.01 30.70 1.85
CA ILE A 474 10.64 30.20 2.04
C ILE A 474 10.67 28.69 2.30
N ILE A 475 11.41 27.95 1.47
CA ILE A 475 11.48 26.50 1.56
C ILE A 475 12.06 26.07 2.92
N THR A 476 13.21 26.63 3.31
CA THR A 476 13.84 26.34 4.61
C THR A 476 12.92 26.71 5.77
N GLY A 477 12.17 27.82 5.67
CA GLY A 477 11.18 28.19 6.68
C GLY A 477 10.03 27.17 6.82
N LEU A 478 9.51 26.64 5.70
CA LEU A 478 8.51 25.57 5.72
C LEU A 478 9.10 24.26 6.27
N MET A 479 10.34 23.94 5.94
CA MET A 479 11.03 22.77 6.48
C MET A 479 11.22 22.87 8.00
N LYS A 480 11.50 24.08 8.53
CA LYS A 480 11.52 24.32 9.98
C LYS A 480 10.14 24.10 10.62
N LEU A 481 9.07 24.62 9.99
CA LEU A 481 7.69 24.41 10.45
C LEU A 481 7.34 22.91 10.49
N ASP A 482 7.58 22.19 9.40
CA ASP A 482 7.35 20.75 9.29
C ASP A 482 8.14 19.97 10.36
N TYR A 483 9.42 20.32 10.54
CA TYR A 483 10.27 19.69 11.56
C TYR A 483 9.67 19.86 12.96
N PHE A 484 9.20 21.05 13.31
CA PHE A 484 8.58 21.29 14.61
C PHE A 484 7.26 20.55 14.80
N LEU A 485 6.40 20.54 13.77
CA LEU A 485 5.09 19.86 13.81
C LEU A 485 5.21 18.34 13.85
N GLY A 486 6.29 17.77 13.28
CA GLY A 486 6.57 16.34 13.32
C GLY A 486 6.96 15.80 14.71
N HIS A 487 7.22 16.68 15.69
CA HIS A 487 7.59 16.28 17.04
C HIS A 487 6.39 16.28 18.00
N LYS A 488 6.32 15.26 18.86
CA LYS A 488 5.38 15.26 19.99
C LYS A 488 5.82 16.18 21.14
N TYR A 489 7.13 16.37 21.28
CA TYR A 489 7.73 17.18 22.34
C TYR A 489 8.74 18.16 21.75
N LYS A 490 9.02 19.23 22.49
CA LYS A 490 10.05 20.21 22.12
C LYS A 490 11.37 19.51 21.73
N PRO A 491 11.83 19.65 20.48
CA PRO A 491 13.02 18.95 20.00
C PRO A 491 14.26 19.43 20.75
N ARG A 492 15.18 18.50 21.05
CA ARG A 492 16.47 18.79 21.70
C ARG A 492 17.58 19.11 20.70
N LYS A 493 17.41 18.66 19.45
CA LYS A 493 18.32 18.83 18.34
C LYS A 493 17.54 19.47 17.19
N ILE A 494 18.21 20.35 16.45
CA ILE A 494 17.72 20.96 15.22
C ILE A 494 18.71 20.64 14.10
N TRP A 495 18.26 20.77 12.85
CA TRP A 495 19.04 20.43 11.66
C TRP A 495 19.70 21.66 10.99
N TRP A 496 19.44 22.87 11.48
CA TRP A 496 19.95 24.14 10.95
C TRP A 496 20.73 24.91 12.02
N ASP A 497 21.59 25.84 11.56
CA ASP A 497 22.49 26.59 12.45
C ASP A 497 21.93 27.95 12.89
N ASP A 498 21.15 28.62 12.03
CA ASP A 498 20.63 29.97 12.30
C ASP A 498 19.47 29.94 13.29
N VAL A 499 19.77 30.33 14.54
CA VAL A 499 18.81 30.40 15.65
C VAL A 499 18.70 31.82 16.21
N LEU A 500 17.52 32.13 16.77
CA LEU A 500 17.29 33.38 17.49
C LEU A 500 18.32 33.58 18.61
N ASP A 501 18.82 34.81 18.73
CA ASP A 501 19.71 35.15 19.83
C ASP A 501 18.94 35.10 21.17
N LYS A 502 19.67 34.87 22.27
CA LYS A 502 19.04 34.70 23.58
C LYS A 502 18.25 35.93 24.05
N SER A 503 18.65 37.13 23.62
CA SER A 503 18.02 38.39 23.98
C SER A 503 16.72 38.62 23.21
N GLU A 504 16.70 38.34 21.91
CA GLU A 504 15.52 38.37 21.03
C GLU A 504 14.52 37.31 21.45
N TRP A 505 15.00 36.09 21.71
CA TRP A 505 14.17 35.00 22.20
C TRP A 505 13.46 35.39 23.51
N ALA A 506 14.18 35.97 24.47
CA ALA A 506 13.60 36.43 25.74
C ALA A 506 12.61 37.59 25.55
N LYS A 507 12.91 38.53 24.62
CA LYS A 507 12.01 39.63 24.26
C LYS A 507 10.69 39.10 23.71
N TYR A 508 10.73 38.17 22.75
CA TYR A 508 9.51 37.58 22.19
C TYR A 508 8.75 36.75 23.21
N LEU A 509 9.43 35.94 24.03
CA LEU A 509 8.77 35.17 25.10
C LEU A 509 8.00 36.08 26.06
N LYS A 510 8.61 37.20 26.47
CA LYS A 510 7.97 38.18 27.34
C LYS A 510 6.75 38.82 26.68
N GLN A 511 6.84 39.19 25.40
CA GLN A 511 5.71 39.73 24.65
C GLN A 511 4.55 38.73 24.55
N ILE A 512 4.85 37.45 24.34
CA ILE A 512 3.87 36.36 24.30
C ILE A 512 3.18 36.19 25.65
N ALA A 513 3.94 36.25 26.75
CA ALA A 513 3.40 36.10 28.10
C ALA A 513 2.56 37.32 28.54
N GLU A 514 2.91 38.52 28.11
CA GLU A 514 2.21 39.76 28.47
C GLU A 514 0.95 40.02 27.63
N GLN A 515 0.92 39.57 26.37
CA GLN A 515 -0.16 39.86 25.41
C GLN A 515 -0.54 38.63 24.56
N PRO A 516 -0.89 37.47 25.17
CA PRO A 516 -1.19 36.25 24.43
C PRO A 516 -2.40 36.38 23.50
N GLU A 517 -3.35 37.26 23.82
CA GLU A 517 -4.54 37.56 23.01
C GLU A 517 -4.22 38.19 21.65
N ARG A 518 -3.04 38.82 21.51
CA ARG A 518 -2.57 39.35 20.22
C ARG A 518 -2.08 38.26 19.27
N ILE A 519 -1.83 37.06 19.79
CA ILE A 519 -1.33 35.91 19.04
C ILE A 519 -2.49 34.97 18.72
N SER A 520 -3.24 34.56 19.75
CA SER A 520 -4.43 33.72 19.58
C SER A 520 -5.26 33.66 20.86
N ALA A 521 -6.58 33.65 20.70
CA ALA A 521 -7.51 33.40 21.79
C ALA A 521 -7.22 32.06 22.51
N LYS A 522 -6.86 31.00 21.75
CA LYS A 522 -6.52 29.69 22.33
C LYS A 522 -5.28 29.73 23.21
N LEU A 523 -4.27 30.52 22.80
CA LEU A 523 -3.05 30.67 23.59
C LEU A 523 -3.33 31.46 24.88
N ALA A 524 -4.19 32.49 24.80
CA ALA A 524 -4.63 33.25 25.96
C ALA A 524 -5.44 32.38 26.95
N GLU A 525 -6.34 31.54 26.45
CA GLU A 525 -7.11 30.57 27.25
C GLU A 525 -6.22 29.56 27.99
N ALA A 526 -5.06 29.20 27.42
CA ALA A 526 -4.12 28.29 28.06
C ALA A 526 -3.49 28.87 29.35
N GLY A 527 -3.53 30.20 29.54
CA GLY A 527 -3.14 30.87 30.79
C GLY A 527 -1.70 30.60 31.25
N LEU A 528 -0.80 30.29 30.33
CA LEU A 528 0.55 29.82 30.63
C LEU A 528 1.45 30.93 31.17
N SER A 529 2.16 30.66 32.27
CA SER A 529 3.19 31.56 32.79
C SER A 529 4.43 31.59 31.89
N GLU A 530 5.25 32.63 31.98
CA GLU A 530 6.51 32.76 31.24
C GLU A 530 7.43 31.53 31.42
N ARG A 531 7.48 30.98 32.64
CA ARG A 531 8.26 29.77 32.96
C ARG A 531 7.73 28.53 32.26
N GLU A 532 6.41 28.40 32.12
CA GLU A 532 5.77 27.30 31.41
C GLU A 532 5.97 27.44 29.90
N LEU A 533 5.79 28.64 29.36
CA LEU A 533 6.07 28.94 27.96
C LEU A 533 7.51 28.56 27.60
N GLN A 534 8.50 28.92 28.42
CA GLN A 534 9.90 28.55 28.16
C GLN A 534 10.12 27.03 28.03
N LYS A 535 9.38 26.23 28.79
CA LYS A 535 9.47 24.76 28.76
C LYS A 535 8.82 24.16 27.51
N TYR A 536 7.71 24.75 27.06
CA TYR A 536 6.82 24.14 26.08
C TYR A 536 6.82 24.82 24.71
N ILE A 537 7.46 25.97 24.55
CA ILE A 537 7.46 26.74 23.32
C ILE A 537 8.79 26.66 22.58
N VAL A 538 8.71 26.69 21.26
CA VAL A 538 9.83 27.01 20.38
C VAL A 538 9.46 28.25 19.57
N LEU A 539 10.44 29.13 19.38
CA LEU A 539 10.31 30.36 18.61
C LEU A 539 11.33 30.34 17.48
N ASP A 540 10.92 30.78 16.30
CA ASP A 540 11.80 31.03 15.15
C ASP A 540 11.26 32.25 14.38
N VAL A 541 12.12 32.91 13.60
CA VAL A 541 11.72 34.03 12.73
C VAL A 541 11.87 33.59 11.28
N LEU A 542 10.74 33.56 10.58
CA LEU A 542 10.69 33.29 9.16
C LEU A 542 10.85 34.62 8.40
N PRO A 543 11.76 34.71 7.42
CA PRO A 543 12.03 35.96 6.67
C PRO A 543 10.94 36.29 5.63
N PHE A 544 9.73 35.78 5.83
CA PHE A 544 8.56 35.98 4.97
C PHE A 544 7.28 35.94 5.81
N VAL A 545 6.18 36.40 5.21
CA VAL A 545 4.85 36.29 5.83
C VAL A 545 4.30 34.87 5.60
N LEU A 546 4.07 34.11 6.68
CA LEU A 546 3.74 32.69 6.58
C LEU A 546 2.34 32.42 6.01
N ALA A 547 1.33 33.23 6.38
CA ALA A 547 -0.06 32.96 6.00
C ALA A 547 -0.29 32.92 4.47
N PRO A 548 0.15 33.90 3.66
CA PRO A 548 0.01 33.83 2.20
C PRO A 548 0.73 32.62 1.57
N VAL A 549 1.86 32.20 2.15
CA VAL A 549 2.58 31.01 1.69
C VAL A 549 1.76 29.75 1.96
N LEU A 550 1.22 29.60 3.17
CA LEU A 550 0.35 28.49 3.53
C LEU A 550 -0.93 28.47 2.68
N ASP A 551 -1.54 29.63 2.44
CA ASP A 551 -2.72 29.74 1.58
C ASP A 551 -2.40 29.28 0.16
N SER A 552 -1.21 29.62 -0.38
CA SER A 552 -0.80 29.20 -1.72
C SER A 552 -0.63 27.68 -1.89
N ILE A 553 -0.37 26.98 -0.79
CA ILE A 553 -0.23 25.52 -0.72
C ILE A 553 -1.45 24.83 -0.06
N SER A 554 -2.48 25.61 0.29
CA SER A 554 -3.75 25.12 0.79
C SER A 554 -4.69 24.75 -0.35
N GLY A 555 -5.75 24.00 -0.04
CA GLY A 555 -6.77 23.63 -1.01
C GLY A 555 -6.36 22.49 -1.96
N LEU A 556 -7.37 21.84 -2.51
CA LEU A 556 -7.24 20.75 -3.47
C LEU A 556 -7.13 21.32 -4.88
N ARG A 557 -6.07 21.00 -5.62
CA ARG A 557 -5.91 21.36 -7.04
C ARG A 557 -6.18 20.15 -7.92
N PHE A 558 -7.46 19.91 -8.23
CA PHE A 558 -7.85 18.92 -9.23
C PHE A 558 -8.70 19.59 -10.29
N ASP A 559 -8.05 20.14 -11.32
CA ASP A 559 -8.72 20.82 -12.43
C ASP A 559 -9.38 19.83 -13.42
N GLY A 560 -9.12 18.52 -13.27
CA GLY A 560 -9.58 17.44 -14.15
C GLY A 560 -11.09 17.16 -14.16
N LEU A 561 -11.92 17.99 -13.50
CA LEU A 561 -13.38 17.86 -13.50
C LEU A 561 -14.13 18.97 -14.23
N ALA A 562 -13.48 20.10 -14.55
CA ALA A 562 -14.17 21.24 -15.16
C ALA A 562 -14.70 20.98 -16.59
N GLY A 563 -14.23 19.92 -17.26
CA GLY A 563 -14.65 19.57 -18.63
C GLY A 563 -15.85 18.64 -18.75
N ALA A 564 -16.26 17.92 -17.70
CA ALA A 564 -17.23 16.82 -17.83
C ALA A 564 -18.68 17.20 -17.46
N GLU A 565 -18.91 18.39 -16.91
CA GLU A 565 -20.26 18.85 -16.54
C GLU A 565 -20.97 19.58 -17.70
N GLY A 566 -20.24 19.98 -18.75
CA GLY A 566 -20.81 20.61 -19.95
C GLY A 566 -21.38 19.62 -20.98
N GLU A 567 -20.72 18.47 -21.19
CA GLU A 567 -21.08 17.55 -22.29
C GLU A 567 -22.21 16.57 -21.96
N ALA A 568 -22.53 16.39 -20.67
CA ALA A 568 -23.67 15.56 -20.25
C ALA A 568 -25.02 16.29 -20.39
N ALA A 569 -25.02 17.63 -20.42
CA ALA A 569 -26.22 18.45 -20.58
C ALA A 569 -26.61 18.66 -22.05
N GLU A 570 -25.63 18.67 -22.99
CA GLU A 570 -25.90 18.82 -24.43
C GLU A 570 -26.31 17.50 -25.11
N ASN A 571 -25.88 16.34 -24.59
CA ASN A 571 -26.26 15.04 -25.17
C ASN A 571 -27.61 14.50 -24.67
N ALA A 572 -28.23 15.14 -23.68
CA ALA A 572 -29.56 14.77 -23.17
C ALA A 572 -30.73 15.42 -23.94
N THR A 573 -30.47 16.41 -24.81
CA THR A 573 -31.50 17.15 -25.56
C THR A 573 -31.65 16.75 -27.02
N VAL A 574 -30.81 15.83 -27.54
CA VAL A 574 -30.84 15.43 -28.97
C VAL A 574 -31.42 14.02 -29.22
N ALA A 575 -31.69 13.22 -28.19
CA ALA A 575 -32.17 11.84 -28.35
C ALA A 575 -33.67 11.66 -28.03
N VAL A 576 -34.57 12.46 -28.63
CA VAL A 576 -36.01 12.13 -28.71
C VAL A 576 -36.54 12.54 -30.09
N ALA A 577 -36.15 11.82 -31.14
CA ALA A 577 -36.86 11.86 -32.42
C ALA A 577 -36.53 10.62 -33.28
N GLY A 578 -37.51 9.72 -33.41
CA GLY A 578 -37.71 8.82 -34.55
C GLY A 578 -36.71 7.67 -34.75
N TYR A 579 -37.15 6.42 -34.70
CA TYR A 579 -37.77 5.77 -35.87
C TYR A 579 -38.09 4.29 -35.58
N GLU A 580 -39.22 3.86 -36.10
CA GLU A 580 -39.76 2.51 -36.06
C GLU A 580 -39.06 1.55 -37.05
N GLY A 581 -39.00 0.26 -36.68
CA GLY A 581 -39.21 -0.89 -37.58
C GLY A 581 -38.19 -1.22 -38.69
N SER A 582 -37.58 -2.41 -38.62
CA SER A 582 -37.80 -3.54 -39.56
C SER A 582 -36.64 -4.56 -39.62
N ASP A 583 -37.01 -5.81 -39.35
CA ASP A 583 -36.64 -7.11 -39.95
C ASP A 583 -35.41 -7.32 -40.88
N LYS A 584 -34.74 -8.46 -40.59
CA LYS A 584 -34.13 -9.50 -41.48
C LYS A 584 -32.89 -9.19 -42.33
N ALA A 585 -31.83 -9.99 -42.18
CA ALA A 585 -31.44 -11.11 -43.08
C ALA A 585 -29.95 -11.54 -42.92
N GLU A 586 -29.64 -12.71 -43.47
CA GLU A 586 -28.48 -13.61 -43.33
C GLU A 586 -27.20 -13.25 -44.13
N GLY A 587 -26.11 -13.99 -43.85
CA GLY A 587 -24.95 -14.26 -44.74
C GLY A 587 -23.70 -13.44 -44.40
N GLY A 588 -22.46 -13.94 -44.31
CA GLY A 588 -21.81 -15.12 -44.89
C GLY A 588 -20.48 -14.68 -45.56
N MET A 589 -19.40 -15.47 -45.38
CA MET A 589 -18.06 -15.39 -46.05
C MET A 589 -17.09 -14.30 -45.57
N SER A 590 -15.93 -14.62 -44.97
CA SER A 590 -14.70 -15.29 -45.46
C SER A 590 -13.82 -14.43 -46.37
N GLY A 591 -12.58 -14.18 -45.94
CA GLY A 591 -11.55 -13.54 -46.78
C GLY A 591 -10.19 -13.53 -46.08
N SER A 592 -9.41 -14.59 -46.28
CA SER A 592 -7.97 -14.64 -46.02
C SER A 592 -7.20 -13.80 -47.04
N LEU A 593 -6.09 -13.17 -46.63
CA LEU A 593 -5.00 -12.84 -47.54
C LEU A 593 -3.65 -13.00 -46.83
N THR A 594 -2.81 -13.79 -47.49
CA THR A 594 -1.49 -14.24 -47.12
C THR A 594 -0.38 -13.41 -47.78
N THR A 595 0.77 -13.42 -47.11
CA THR A 595 2.15 -13.57 -47.63
C THR A 595 2.98 -12.39 -48.14
N ALA A 596 4.19 -12.36 -47.53
CA ALA A 596 5.53 -12.11 -48.10
C ALA A 596 5.95 -10.65 -48.32
N GLY A 597 7.18 -10.22 -48.02
CA GLY A 597 8.39 -10.92 -47.57
C GLY A 597 9.60 -9.97 -47.66
N THR A 598 10.78 -10.48 -47.27
CA THR A 598 12.15 -9.90 -47.34
C THR A 598 12.49 -8.91 -46.20
N ALA A 599 13.32 -9.22 -45.19
CA ALA A 599 14.65 -9.84 -45.11
C ALA A 599 15.78 -8.97 -45.69
N ALA A 600 16.50 -8.28 -44.80
CA ALA A 600 17.88 -7.86 -44.99
C ALA A 600 18.64 -8.07 -43.67
N THR A 601 19.71 -8.85 -43.75
CA THR A 601 20.62 -9.22 -42.67
C THR A 601 21.96 -8.49 -42.83
N VAL A 602 22.70 -8.47 -41.71
CA VAL A 602 24.17 -8.48 -41.53
C VAL A 602 24.74 -7.24 -40.80
N ALA A 603 25.37 -7.55 -39.65
CA ALA A 603 26.05 -6.74 -38.63
C ALA A 603 27.54 -6.45 -39.03
N PRO A 604 28.54 -6.15 -38.14
CA PRO A 604 28.56 -5.80 -36.71
C PRO A 604 29.59 -4.69 -36.26
N ALA A 605 29.48 -4.31 -34.98
CA ALA A 605 30.55 -3.99 -33.99
C ALA A 605 31.41 -2.69 -34.01
N ALA A 606 31.54 -2.16 -32.78
CA ALA A 606 32.65 -1.42 -32.14
C ALA A 606 32.67 0.12 -32.17
N LEU A 607 32.41 0.75 -31.02
CA LEU A 607 33.44 1.46 -30.24
C LEU A 607 32.90 1.96 -28.88
N LEU A 608 33.65 1.62 -27.83
CA LEU A 608 33.53 2.07 -26.45
C LEU A 608 34.30 3.40 -26.27
N GLN A 609 33.85 4.21 -25.30
CA GLN A 609 34.53 5.37 -24.65
C GLN A 609 34.68 6.68 -25.45
N ALA A 610 33.94 7.72 -25.04
CA ALA A 610 34.47 8.81 -24.19
C ALA A 610 33.52 10.02 -24.08
N ALA A 611 33.35 10.47 -22.83
CA ALA A 611 33.24 11.87 -22.37
C ALA A 611 32.05 12.77 -22.77
N VAL A 612 31.18 12.99 -21.78
CA VAL A 612 30.86 14.31 -21.19
C VAL A 612 30.97 15.52 -22.12
N ALA A 613 29.82 16.03 -22.57
CA ALA A 613 29.63 17.46 -22.81
C ALA A 613 28.15 17.81 -22.65
N VAL A 614 27.91 18.63 -21.63
CA VAL A 614 26.68 19.34 -21.31
C VAL A 614 26.23 20.16 -22.52
N ALA A 615 24.97 19.99 -22.94
CA ALA A 615 24.24 20.99 -23.70
C ALA A 615 22.96 21.27 -22.91
N GLY A 616 23.00 22.38 -22.16
CA GLY A 616 21.84 22.89 -21.44
C GLY A 616 20.86 23.51 -22.42
N ASP A 617 19.69 22.92 -22.51
CA ASP A 617 18.49 23.66 -22.92
C ASP A 617 17.87 24.23 -21.65
N THR A 618 18.16 25.51 -21.42
CA THR A 618 17.48 26.33 -20.42
C THR A 618 16.00 26.43 -20.81
N VAL A 619 15.17 25.65 -20.13
CA VAL A 619 13.71 25.85 -20.12
C VAL A 619 13.43 27.21 -19.47
N PRO A 620 12.55 28.06 -20.03
CA PRO A 620 12.29 29.37 -19.45
C PRO A 620 11.70 29.20 -18.05
N ALA A 621 12.29 29.88 -17.07
CA ALA A 621 11.69 30.02 -15.75
C ALA A 621 10.30 30.65 -15.92
N VAL A 622 9.26 29.97 -15.44
CA VAL A 622 7.93 30.56 -15.30
C VAL A 622 8.05 31.65 -14.25
N ALA A 623 8.19 32.89 -14.72
CA ALA A 623 8.27 34.08 -13.89
C ALA A 623 6.85 34.48 -13.44
N ASP A 624 6.29 33.76 -12.47
CA ASP A 624 5.17 34.24 -11.68
C ASP A 624 5.67 34.66 -10.30
N ALA A 625 5.22 35.83 -9.85
CA ALA A 625 5.61 36.44 -8.58
C ALA A 625 5.37 35.47 -7.42
N HIS A 626 6.44 35.03 -6.76
CA HIS A 626 6.32 34.09 -5.64
C HIS A 626 5.49 34.71 -4.49
N PRO A 627 4.50 33.97 -3.93
CA PRO A 627 3.52 34.46 -2.96
C PRO A 627 4.05 34.98 -1.59
N GLY A 628 5.37 35.16 -1.42
CA GLY A 628 5.99 35.63 -0.18
C GLY A 628 7.09 36.68 -0.36
N SER A 629 7.31 37.21 -1.57
CA SER A 629 8.41 38.16 -1.87
C SER A 629 8.14 39.61 -1.42
N SER A 630 6.98 39.90 -0.84
CA SER A 630 6.67 41.21 -0.27
C SER A 630 7.25 41.34 1.14
N GLY A 631 8.15 42.31 1.35
CA GLY A 631 8.89 42.50 2.60
C GLY A 631 8.03 42.39 3.87
N GLY A 632 8.43 41.50 4.78
CA GLY A 632 7.80 41.24 6.07
C GLY A 632 8.28 39.90 6.65
N SER A 633 8.32 39.78 7.96
CA SER A 633 8.75 38.55 8.65
C SER A 633 7.64 37.98 9.52
N THR A 634 7.73 36.69 9.85
CA THR A 634 6.80 36.04 10.78
C THR A 634 7.56 35.48 11.97
N LEU A 635 7.15 35.85 13.18
CA LEU A 635 7.49 35.10 14.38
C LEU A 635 6.65 33.82 14.41
N LEU A 636 7.31 32.69 14.16
CA LEU A 636 6.73 31.36 14.29
C LEU A 636 6.80 30.93 15.75
N ILE A 637 5.66 30.52 16.29
CA ILE A 637 5.50 30.12 17.69
C ILE A 637 4.95 28.69 17.69
N VAL A 638 5.71 27.71 18.17
CA VAL A 638 5.24 26.31 18.26
C VAL A 638 5.10 25.91 19.71
N LEU A 639 3.90 25.50 20.10
CA LEU A 639 3.54 25.07 21.44
C LEU A 639 3.38 23.54 21.50
N TYR A 640 4.10 22.91 22.41
CA TYR A 640 4.00 21.49 22.75
C TYR A 640 3.17 21.30 24.02
N GLN A 641 2.16 20.44 24.01
CA GLN A 641 1.25 20.27 25.15
C GLN A 641 1.73 19.18 26.12
N GLN A 642 1.17 19.14 27.34
CA GLN A 642 1.52 18.13 28.35
C GLN A 642 0.82 16.78 28.13
N ASP A 643 -0.33 16.79 27.43
CA ASP A 643 -1.10 15.58 27.11
C ASP A 643 -0.47 14.86 25.90
N GLU A 644 -0.13 13.58 26.08
CA GLU A 644 0.51 12.74 25.07
C GLU A 644 -0.34 12.49 23.82
N SER A 645 -1.65 12.78 23.90
CA SER A 645 -2.60 12.62 22.80
C SER A 645 -2.65 13.81 21.83
N GLN A 646 -2.04 14.95 22.18
CA GLN A 646 -2.18 16.20 21.43
C GLN A 646 -0.94 16.53 20.59
N ARG A 647 -1.16 16.83 19.31
CA ARG A 647 -0.11 17.27 18.37
C ARG A 647 0.36 18.69 18.71
N ALA A 648 1.60 18.99 18.32
CA ALA A 648 2.13 20.35 18.41
C ALA A 648 1.24 21.34 17.63
N GLN A 649 1.06 22.54 18.18
CA GLN A 649 0.28 23.61 17.57
C GLN A 649 1.19 24.78 17.23
N TYR A 650 1.02 25.38 16.06
CA TYR A 650 1.76 26.57 15.69
C TYR A 650 0.85 27.80 15.66
N TYR A 651 1.46 28.96 15.92
CA TYR A 651 0.89 30.29 15.77
C TYR A 651 1.86 31.14 14.98
N ALA A 652 1.33 32.09 14.19
CA ALA A 652 2.10 32.95 13.32
C ALA A 652 1.78 34.40 13.66
N LEU A 653 2.80 35.18 14.02
CA LEU A 653 2.67 36.62 14.28
C LEU A 653 3.53 37.39 13.28
N PRO A 654 2.93 38.20 12.38
CA PRO A 654 3.70 39.12 11.53
C PRO A 654 4.47 40.13 12.40
N ILE A 655 5.76 40.34 12.10
CA ILE A 655 6.67 41.22 12.87
C ILE A 655 7.43 42.22 11.99
#